data_AF-A0A7C1WA40-F1
#
_entry.id   AF-A0A7C1WA40-F1
#
_cell.length_a   1.000
_cell.length_b   1.000
_cell.length_c   1.000
_cell.angle_alpha   90.00
_cell.angle_beta   90.00
_cell.angle_gamma   90.00
#
_symmetry.space_group_name_H-M   'P 1'
#
loop_
_entity.id
_entity.type
_entity.pdbx_description
1 polymer ?
#
loop_
_entity_poly.entity_id
_entity_poly.type
_entity_poly.pdbx_seq_one_letter_code
_entity_poly.pdbx_strand_id
1 'polypeptide(L)'
;MLKKIIPLAIVSLLLMPALAKEIEELPSGFEGVSWNKVVPLKKATFVKFDENSLIDDFAYISAIPASVFYDEKTGRMYSYPLLFYEDYKKGKEEELSLNSRQGLDYFMEDWVKYAGKLKEIEYINMNEKPWKADNYSVINSNDIYKISSDIALHDWSYSNSAVIAVVGNVNYGSYNRTEKELSGKISPKEIKELVLTGVKQDSIAPQYNDFYVSPEYKYIKADLYWPSKSWFPSFMFIATLGLLQGGLTIPSADPDLQLYCYDDENQLMEVASSENWNILVGPYEELGTYVYNPGRWKAAIVDIPTKGLAGERHGTVGQRIADILTGEVTYYINLKLYPGEEIELPNSPPFMTRNVDFELNWKGDGKLGLIIVDENNVAVGEAVATNVSKQKLHLDQLGEGKYKAVIIQLNESNSSISYTLKYSWECKLPEQQANYIMNAAEGAVLASLNNAPLLYVKPDKIPSEVENALKKLGVKKIYFMNIGGKSTVIKEELKSICEIRKEYISLLDVYADIKNITDENDIVFTTIDPWSYWLVEKLKPEGEKNGALYIAPAAYMAAHHGCPLIAVDMHPELSRAVVWHNEWWKKHAIRDEEPNVAAMYLTGKEVYNFLKENGLEKPGEIESLITVAGQFDIGTPWDRMFVGVAYPGRIIGTPVDTSYWICRSVFYPAVIFANPAVSKNGVKLINGSKSIRMPTGALNIIKPSQEEHFEYPVLNSWITYCHRFNERASKYWGFNYTCASGITPYYEPSTHPIDNNVLAKYGKYGSYWPDLTESEIVPFYL
;
A
#
# COMPACT_ATOMS: atom_id res chain seq x y z
N MET A 1 -29.56 90.55 20.80
CA MET A 1 -28.78 89.85 19.75
C MET A 1 -28.89 88.36 19.99
N LEU A 2 -29.13 87.61 18.90
CA LEU A 2 -28.73 86.22 18.60
C LEU A 2 -28.33 85.31 19.78
N LYS A 3 -28.68 84.03 19.88
CA LYS A 3 -29.29 83.00 19.02
C LYS A 3 -29.33 81.75 19.95
N LYS A 4 -30.47 81.06 20.06
CA LYS A 4 -30.75 79.73 19.48
C LYS A 4 -30.07 78.51 20.13
N ILE A 5 -30.88 77.43 20.26
CA ILE A 5 -30.56 75.98 20.26
C ILE A 5 -30.32 75.38 21.66
N ILE A 6 -31.35 74.84 22.31
CA ILE A 6 -31.99 73.49 22.20
C ILE A 6 -31.48 72.57 23.34
N PRO A 7 -32.39 71.99 24.15
CA PRO A 7 -32.08 70.93 25.10
C PRO A 7 -32.06 69.58 24.36
N LEU A 8 -30.88 69.03 24.08
CA LEU A 8 -30.77 67.68 23.51
C LEU A 8 -29.40 67.06 23.85
N ALA A 9 -29.14 66.79 25.13
CA ALA A 9 -27.89 66.16 25.55
C ALA A 9 -28.04 65.01 26.57
N ILE A 10 -29.26 64.62 26.95
CA ILE A 10 -29.47 63.55 27.95
C ILE A 10 -30.31 62.37 27.42
N VAL A 11 -30.78 62.42 26.16
CA VAL A 11 -31.53 61.30 25.54
C VAL A 11 -30.74 60.58 24.43
N SER A 12 -29.54 61.05 24.03
CA SER A 12 -28.73 60.38 23.00
C SER A 12 -27.74 59.33 23.53
N LEU A 13 -27.80 58.98 24.82
CA LEU A 13 -26.95 57.94 25.44
C LEU A 13 -27.69 56.58 25.61
N LEU A 14 -28.91 56.45 25.08
CA LEU A 14 -29.76 55.25 25.22
C LEU A 14 -30.25 54.65 23.89
N LEU A 15 -29.62 54.99 22.77
CA LEU A 15 -29.87 54.35 21.48
C LEU A 15 -28.54 53.97 20.80
N MET A 16 -27.73 53.16 21.48
CA MET A 16 -26.94 52.19 20.72
C MET A 16 -27.88 51.02 20.43
N PRO A 17 -28.13 50.65 19.17
CA PRO A 17 -28.62 49.32 18.92
C PRO A 17 -27.53 48.39 19.47
N ALA A 18 -27.92 47.53 20.40
CA ALA A 18 -27.17 46.33 20.71
C ALA A 18 -27.11 45.48 19.43
N LEU A 19 -26.21 45.85 18.52
CA LEU A 19 -25.62 44.98 17.52
C LEU A 19 -24.29 44.48 18.08
N ALA A 20 -24.32 43.97 19.32
CA ALA A 20 -23.54 42.78 19.58
C ALA A 20 -24.27 41.68 18.82
N LYS A 21 -24.00 41.57 17.52
CA LYS A 21 -24.09 40.27 16.86
C LYS A 21 -23.27 39.38 17.78
N GLU A 22 -23.90 38.39 18.42
CA GLU A 22 -23.13 37.28 18.96
C GLU A 22 -22.17 36.91 17.83
N ILE A 23 -20.88 37.17 18.04
CA ILE A 23 -19.86 36.58 17.20
C ILE A 23 -20.02 35.12 17.60
N GLU A 24 -20.83 34.37 16.85
CA GLU A 24 -20.81 32.91 16.91
C GLU A 24 -19.33 32.56 16.75
N GLU A 25 -18.71 32.12 17.84
CA GLU A 25 -17.35 31.63 17.78
C GLU A 25 -17.37 30.47 16.78
N LEU A 26 -16.77 30.73 15.62
CA LEU A 26 -16.64 29.71 14.59
C LEU A 26 -15.93 28.51 15.23
N PRO A 27 -16.48 27.29 15.09
CA PRO A 27 -15.84 26.12 15.67
C PRO A 27 -14.40 26.02 15.18
N SER A 28 -13.46 25.88 16.11
CA SER A 28 -12.03 25.93 15.79
C SER A 28 -11.60 24.81 14.85
N GLY A 29 -12.32 23.68 14.89
CA GLY A 29 -11.90 22.42 14.27
C GLY A 29 -10.64 21.84 14.93
N PHE A 30 -10.21 20.69 14.44
CA PHE A 30 -8.92 20.09 14.78
C PHE A 30 -8.03 19.99 13.54
N GLU A 31 -6.71 19.97 13.77
CA GLU A 31 -5.72 19.56 12.76
C GLU A 31 -5.55 18.04 12.82
N GLY A 32 -5.47 17.40 11.67
CA GLY A 32 -5.39 15.95 11.51
C GLY A 32 -4.79 15.61 10.16
N VAL A 33 -5.16 14.47 9.58
CA VAL A 33 -4.67 14.04 8.25
C VAL A 33 -5.30 14.80 7.08
N SER A 34 -6.34 15.61 7.33
CA SER A 34 -7.02 16.36 6.28
C SER A 34 -6.28 17.63 5.89
N TRP A 35 -6.41 18.04 4.63
CA TRP A 35 -5.76 19.25 4.07
C TRP A 35 -6.18 20.57 4.73
N ASN A 36 -7.28 20.57 5.50
CA ASN A 36 -7.71 21.71 6.29
C ASN A 36 -8.33 21.27 7.62
N LYS A 37 -8.54 22.22 8.53
CA LYS A 37 -9.09 21.94 9.87
C LYS A 37 -10.50 21.38 9.76
N VAL A 38 -10.70 20.24 10.43
CA VAL A 38 -11.96 19.49 10.42
C VAL A 38 -12.82 19.88 11.62
N VAL A 39 -14.07 20.24 11.35
CA VAL A 39 -15.13 20.43 12.32
C VAL A 39 -16.02 19.17 12.28
N PRO A 40 -15.88 18.25 13.25
CA PRO A 40 -16.69 17.04 13.28
C PRO A 40 -18.15 17.36 13.59
N LEU A 41 -19.05 16.92 12.72
CA LEU A 41 -20.49 16.98 12.95
C LEU A 41 -20.92 15.73 13.72
N LYS A 42 -21.79 15.87 14.72
CA LYS A 42 -22.30 14.75 15.53
C LYS A 42 -23.33 13.90 14.78
N LYS A 43 -23.00 13.45 13.58
CA LYS A 43 -23.80 12.64 12.66
C LYS A 43 -23.06 11.36 12.29
N ALA A 44 -23.73 10.47 11.55
CA ALA A 44 -23.11 9.39 10.80
C ALA A 44 -24.03 8.99 9.63
N THR A 45 -23.45 8.59 8.50
CA THR A 45 -24.18 7.99 7.37
C THR A 45 -23.72 6.55 7.20
N PHE A 46 -24.68 5.65 7.02
CA PHE A 46 -24.41 4.24 6.74
C PHE A 46 -25.01 3.82 5.40
N VAL A 47 -24.22 3.12 4.60
CA VAL A 47 -24.65 2.49 3.35
C VAL A 47 -24.62 0.98 3.52
N LYS A 48 -25.72 0.28 3.24
CA LYS A 48 -25.74 -1.18 3.27
C LYS A 48 -24.78 -1.73 2.22
N PHE A 49 -23.74 -2.43 2.68
CA PHE A 49 -22.77 -3.10 1.81
C PHE A 49 -23.43 -4.23 1.02
N ASP A 50 -23.15 -4.32 -0.28
CA ASP A 50 -23.64 -5.36 -1.18
C ASP A 50 -22.51 -5.91 -2.08
N GLU A 51 -21.95 -7.05 -1.68
CA GLU A 51 -20.88 -7.73 -2.43
C GLU A 51 -21.25 -8.19 -3.86
N ASN A 52 -22.53 -8.05 -4.28
CA ASN A 52 -23.03 -8.46 -5.58
C ASN A 52 -23.48 -7.29 -6.47
N SER A 53 -23.47 -6.04 -5.99
CA SER A 53 -23.96 -4.90 -6.75
C SER A 53 -23.24 -3.61 -6.36
N LEU A 54 -22.81 -2.82 -7.35
CA LEU A 54 -22.15 -1.52 -7.12
C LEU A 54 -23.12 -0.39 -6.71
N ILE A 55 -24.39 -0.70 -6.39
CA ILE A 55 -25.36 0.31 -5.97
C ILE A 55 -24.90 0.96 -4.66
N ASP A 56 -24.34 0.18 -3.74
CA ASP A 56 -23.80 0.66 -2.48
C ASP A 56 -22.56 1.53 -2.68
N ASP A 57 -21.62 1.15 -3.55
CA ASP A 57 -20.47 1.98 -3.93
C ASP A 57 -20.91 3.34 -4.48
N PHE A 58 -21.83 3.35 -5.46
CA PHE A 58 -22.33 4.61 -6.02
C PHE A 58 -23.12 5.44 -5.00
N ALA A 59 -23.88 4.79 -4.12
CA ALA A 59 -24.59 5.47 -3.02
C ALA A 59 -23.61 6.11 -2.04
N TYR A 60 -22.59 5.37 -1.60
CA TYR A 60 -21.52 5.85 -0.73
C TYR A 60 -20.81 7.03 -1.37
N ILE A 61 -20.38 6.91 -2.63
CA ILE A 61 -19.70 7.99 -3.37
C ILE A 61 -20.58 9.25 -3.44
N SER A 62 -21.89 9.11 -3.67
CA SER A 62 -22.80 10.27 -3.71
C SER A 62 -23.02 10.94 -2.35
N ALA A 63 -22.78 10.23 -1.25
CA ALA A 63 -22.88 10.75 0.11
C ALA A 63 -21.59 11.44 0.60
N ILE A 64 -20.46 11.26 -0.10
CA ILE A 64 -19.18 11.89 0.24
C ILE A 64 -19.29 13.42 0.37
N PRO A 65 -19.81 14.19 -0.61
CA PRO A 65 -19.87 15.65 -0.48
C PRO A 65 -20.84 16.16 0.60
N ALA A 66 -21.75 15.30 1.10
CA ALA A 66 -22.54 15.62 2.30
C ALA A 66 -21.75 15.31 3.59
N SER A 67 -20.90 14.28 3.54
CA SER A 67 -20.14 13.75 4.68
C SER A 67 -18.79 14.39 4.90
N VAL A 68 -18.21 15.04 3.89
CA VAL A 68 -17.01 15.87 3.98
C VAL A 68 -17.10 16.98 2.94
N PHE A 69 -17.04 18.23 3.38
CA PHE A 69 -17.06 19.37 2.46
C PHE A 69 -16.32 20.57 3.02
N TYR A 70 -15.75 21.37 2.12
CA TYR A 70 -15.09 22.62 2.46
C TYR A 70 -16.04 23.81 2.34
N ASP A 71 -16.23 24.54 3.43
CA ASP A 71 -17.01 25.77 3.41
C ASP A 71 -16.09 27.00 3.33
N GLU A 72 -16.05 27.62 2.15
CA GLU A 72 -15.25 28.83 1.89
C GLU A 72 -15.57 29.98 2.86
N LYS A 73 -16.82 30.07 3.36
CA LYS A 73 -17.23 31.17 4.26
C LYS A 73 -16.58 31.07 5.63
N THR A 74 -16.40 29.85 6.13
CA THR A 74 -15.78 29.60 7.43
C THR A 74 -14.30 29.24 7.31
N GLY A 75 -13.83 28.85 6.12
CA GLY A 75 -12.47 28.36 5.89
C GLY A 75 -12.21 27.05 6.63
N ARG A 76 -13.23 26.19 6.70
CA ARG A 76 -13.22 24.92 7.45
C ARG A 76 -13.76 23.77 6.62
N MET A 77 -13.29 22.58 6.94
CA MET A 77 -13.94 21.34 6.50
C MET A 77 -14.94 20.92 7.55
N TYR A 78 -16.16 20.57 7.13
CA TYR A 78 -17.14 19.90 7.97
C TYR A 78 -17.17 18.44 7.59
N SER A 79 -17.17 17.56 8.58
CA SER A 79 -17.18 16.13 8.28
C SER A 79 -17.83 15.28 9.36
N TYR A 80 -18.39 14.14 8.96
CA TYR A 80 -18.85 13.08 9.85
C TYR A 80 -18.58 11.71 9.21
N PRO A 81 -18.62 10.62 10.00
CA PRO A 81 -18.36 9.28 9.49
C PRO A 81 -19.33 8.84 8.40
N LEU A 82 -18.77 8.41 7.28
CA LEU A 82 -19.47 7.72 6.19
C LEU A 82 -18.98 6.28 6.15
N LEU A 83 -19.88 5.34 6.39
CA LEU A 83 -19.52 3.96 6.71
C LEU A 83 -20.29 2.99 5.83
N PHE A 84 -19.62 1.93 5.38
CA PHE A 84 -20.35 0.75 4.94
C PHE A 84 -20.89 0.00 6.16
N TYR A 85 -22.06 -0.61 6.01
CA TYR A 85 -22.69 -1.44 7.01
C TYR A 85 -22.87 -2.86 6.52
N GLU A 86 -22.41 -3.81 7.32
CA GLU A 86 -22.60 -5.23 7.11
C GLU A 86 -23.25 -5.88 8.35
N ASP A 87 -24.06 -6.91 8.13
CA ASP A 87 -24.64 -7.66 9.25
C ASP A 87 -23.56 -8.55 9.88
N TYR A 88 -23.73 -8.86 11.16
CA TYR A 88 -22.79 -9.75 11.85
C TYR A 88 -22.78 -11.14 11.20
N LYS A 89 -21.65 -11.56 10.66
CA LYS A 89 -21.45 -12.91 10.14
C LYS A 89 -20.93 -13.80 11.26
N LYS A 90 -21.74 -14.77 11.69
CA LYS A 90 -21.29 -15.82 12.62
C LYS A 90 -20.47 -16.86 11.84
N GLY A 91 -19.23 -16.51 11.51
CA GLY A 91 -18.30 -17.36 10.76
C GLY A 91 -17.58 -18.39 11.65
N LYS A 92 -16.96 -19.37 10.99
CA LYS A 92 -15.94 -20.24 11.63
C LYS A 92 -14.64 -19.44 11.85
N GLU A 93 -13.71 -19.97 12.64
CA GLU A 93 -12.40 -19.32 12.87
C GLU A 93 -11.65 -19.01 11.55
N GLU A 94 -11.78 -19.87 10.53
CA GLU A 94 -11.22 -19.66 9.19
C GLU A 94 -11.74 -18.40 8.46
N GLU A 95 -12.95 -17.93 8.79
CA GLU A 95 -13.66 -16.82 8.12
C GLU A 95 -13.55 -15.50 8.89
N LEU A 96 -12.70 -15.42 9.92
CA LEU A 96 -12.56 -14.21 10.75
C LEU A 96 -12.17 -12.96 9.95
N SER A 97 -11.42 -13.13 8.84
CA SER A 97 -11.08 -12.06 7.89
C SER A 97 -12.29 -11.47 7.15
N LEU A 98 -13.47 -12.09 7.25
CA LEU A 98 -14.71 -11.66 6.59
C LEU A 98 -15.72 -11.06 7.58
N ASN A 99 -15.34 -10.89 8.86
CA ASN A 99 -16.22 -10.33 9.90
C ASN A 99 -15.92 -8.85 10.18
N SER A 100 -16.18 -8.00 9.20
CA SER A 100 -15.94 -6.55 9.25
C SER A 100 -16.78 -5.83 10.32
N ARG A 101 -17.91 -6.42 10.71
CA ARG A 101 -18.87 -5.81 11.63
C ARG A 101 -18.26 -5.49 13.00
N GLN A 102 -17.36 -6.33 13.50
CA GLN A 102 -16.75 -6.10 14.81
C GLN A 102 -15.95 -4.79 14.86
N GLY A 103 -15.16 -4.52 13.82
CA GLY A 103 -14.37 -3.29 13.74
C GLY A 103 -15.25 -2.04 13.62
N LEU A 104 -16.33 -2.13 12.85
CA LEU A 104 -17.35 -1.09 12.73
C LEU A 104 -18.00 -0.75 14.08
N ASP A 105 -18.39 -1.76 14.85
CA ASP A 105 -18.99 -1.57 16.17
C ASP A 105 -18.00 -0.85 17.11
N TYR A 106 -16.72 -1.24 17.14
CA TYR A 106 -15.71 -0.57 17.95
C TYR A 106 -15.50 0.89 17.56
N PHE A 107 -15.44 1.21 16.26
CA PHE A 107 -15.36 2.59 15.82
C PHE A 107 -16.59 3.40 16.27
N MET A 108 -17.78 2.83 16.14
CA MET A 108 -19.02 3.51 16.52
C MET A 108 -19.17 3.70 18.03
N GLU A 109 -18.63 2.80 18.86
CA GLU A 109 -18.53 3.00 20.30
C GLU A 109 -17.72 4.25 20.64
N ASP A 110 -16.55 4.40 20.01
CA ASP A 110 -15.68 5.57 20.19
C ASP A 110 -16.36 6.85 19.70
N TRP A 111 -17.01 6.80 18.53
CA TRP A 111 -17.70 7.94 17.94
C TRP A 111 -18.90 8.40 18.77
N VAL A 112 -19.73 7.47 19.23
CA VAL A 112 -20.88 7.77 20.11
C VAL A 112 -20.39 8.35 21.43
N LYS A 113 -19.29 7.83 21.99
CA LYS A 113 -18.69 8.35 23.22
C LYS A 113 -18.17 9.78 23.03
N TYR A 114 -17.50 10.07 21.91
CA TYR A 114 -17.07 11.43 21.55
C TYR A 114 -18.27 12.39 21.39
N ALA A 115 -19.28 11.97 20.62
CA ALA A 115 -20.46 12.80 20.37
C ALA A 115 -21.30 13.03 21.64
N GLY A 116 -21.28 12.06 22.57
CA GLY A 116 -22.15 11.93 23.74
C GLY A 116 -23.58 11.56 23.34
N LYS A 117 -24.15 12.30 22.38
CA LYS A 117 -25.43 12.01 21.72
C LYS A 117 -25.35 12.41 20.26
N LEU A 118 -25.61 11.47 19.35
CA LEU A 118 -25.69 11.73 17.92
C LEU A 118 -26.96 12.54 17.60
N LYS A 119 -26.80 13.54 16.73
CA LYS A 119 -27.89 14.42 16.26
C LYS A 119 -28.70 13.79 15.15
N GLU A 120 -28.03 13.02 14.30
CA GLU A 120 -28.66 12.40 13.15
C GLU A 120 -27.89 11.16 12.74
N ILE A 121 -28.62 10.13 12.30
CA ILE A 121 -28.05 9.05 11.53
C ILE A 121 -28.84 8.90 10.24
N GLU A 122 -28.14 8.92 9.12
CA GLU A 122 -28.69 8.59 7.81
C GLU A 122 -28.43 7.13 7.47
N TYR A 123 -29.46 6.47 6.98
CA TYR A 123 -29.43 5.07 6.58
C TYR A 123 -29.79 4.94 5.10
N ILE A 124 -28.85 4.44 4.30
CA ILE A 124 -29.06 4.18 2.86
C ILE A 124 -29.16 2.66 2.66
N ASN A 125 -30.31 2.22 2.17
CA ASN A 125 -30.67 0.81 1.95
C ASN A 125 -30.54 -0.07 3.19
N MET A 126 -30.68 0.52 4.39
CA MET A 126 -30.66 -0.19 5.66
C MET A 126 -32.04 -0.19 6.33
N ASN A 127 -32.47 -1.37 6.78
CA ASN A 127 -33.71 -1.54 7.52
C ASN A 127 -33.50 -1.50 9.05
N GLU A 128 -32.28 -1.78 9.50
CA GLU A 128 -31.92 -1.84 10.91
C GLU A 128 -31.37 -0.50 11.42
N LYS A 129 -31.59 -0.22 12.71
CA LYS A 129 -31.10 1.00 13.38
C LYS A 129 -30.29 0.64 14.64
N PRO A 130 -29.07 0.12 14.48
CA PRO A 130 -28.28 -0.40 15.60
C PRO A 130 -27.81 0.69 16.58
N TRP A 131 -27.66 1.94 16.13
CA TRP A 131 -27.24 3.06 16.99
C TRP A 131 -28.36 4.10 17.19
N LYS A 132 -28.27 4.82 18.32
CA LYS A 132 -29.27 5.82 18.72
C LYS A 132 -28.84 7.24 18.33
N ALA A 133 -29.76 8.01 17.76
CA ALA A 133 -29.64 9.44 17.46
C ALA A 133 -30.95 10.21 17.75
N ASP A 134 -30.86 11.54 17.77
CA ASP A 134 -32.03 12.44 17.89
C ASP A 134 -32.97 12.31 16.68
N ASN A 135 -32.42 12.24 15.47
CA ASN A 135 -33.17 12.12 14.22
C ASN A 135 -32.60 10.99 13.35
N TYR A 136 -33.44 10.50 12.42
CA TYR A 136 -33.03 9.50 11.42
C TYR A 136 -33.60 9.87 10.05
N SER A 137 -32.75 9.84 9.03
CA SER A 137 -33.16 9.84 7.63
C SER A 137 -32.96 8.44 7.04
N VAL A 138 -33.82 8.05 6.09
CA VAL A 138 -33.74 6.74 5.44
C VAL A 138 -33.98 6.92 3.95
N ILE A 139 -33.01 6.50 3.15
CA ILE A 139 -33.09 6.47 1.68
C ILE A 139 -33.08 5.00 1.25
N ASN A 140 -34.19 4.53 0.68
CA ASN A 140 -34.32 3.17 0.17
C ASN A 140 -34.60 3.20 -1.34
N SER A 141 -33.65 2.73 -2.15
CA SER A 141 -33.78 2.63 -3.60
C SER A 141 -32.69 1.74 -4.19
N ASN A 142 -33.00 1.09 -5.31
CA ASN A 142 -32.02 0.40 -6.15
C ASN A 142 -31.65 1.23 -7.40
N ASP A 143 -32.11 2.48 -7.46
CA ASP A 143 -31.82 3.40 -8.56
C ASP A 143 -30.82 4.47 -8.07
N ILE A 144 -29.57 4.36 -8.55
CA ILE A 144 -28.47 5.27 -8.18
C ILE A 144 -28.76 6.74 -8.51
N TYR A 145 -29.56 7.03 -9.55
CA TYR A 145 -29.93 8.39 -9.94
C TYR A 145 -30.91 8.99 -8.93
N LYS A 146 -31.82 8.16 -8.40
CA LYS A 146 -32.71 8.54 -7.31
C LYS A 146 -31.96 8.70 -6.00
N ILE A 147 -31.05 7.78 -5.65
CA ILE A 147 -30.25 7.86 -4.41
C ILE A 147 -29.47 9.17 -4.35
N SER A 148 -28.69 9.48 -5.40
CA SER A 148 -27.91 10.74 -5.46
C SER A 148 -28.81 11.98 -5.39
N SER A 149 -29.98 11.96 -6.03
CA SER A 149 -30.95 13.06 -5.95
C SER A 149 -31.56 13.22 -4.56
N ASP A 150 -31.87 12.11 -3.87
CA ASP A 150 -32.46 12.11 -2.54
C ASP A 150 -31.47 12.62 -1.50
N ILE A 151 -30.20 12.20 -1.58
CA ILE A 151 -29.10 12.74 -0.74
C ILE A 151 -28.96 14.26 -0.97
N ALA A 152 -28.88 14.68 -2.24
CA ALA A 152 -28.72 16.09 -2.58
C ALA A 152 -29.88 16.95 -2.04
N LEU A 153 -31.12 16.46 -2.10
CA LEU A 153 -32.31 17.16 -1.60
C LEU A 153 -32.46 17.09 -0.07
N HIS A 154 -31.80 16.14 0.57
CA HIS A 154 -31.77 15.99 2.02
C HIS A 154 -30.80 17.00 2.65
N ASP A 155 -29.56 17.06 2.15
CA ASP A 155 -28.48 17.83 2.79
C ASP A 155 -28.35 19.27 2.29
N TRP A 156 -28.87 19.60 1.10
CA TRP A 156 -28.90 20.98 0.59
C TRP A 156 -30.32 21.53 0.51
N SER A 157 -30.55 22.67 1.17
CA SER A 157 -31.76 23.48 0.95
C SER A 157 -31.70 24.32 -0.33
N TYR A 158 -30.47 24.66 -0.76
CA TYR A 158 -30.16 25.43 -1.96
C TYR A 158 -28.70 25.18 -2.34
N SER A 159 -28.40 25.04 -3.63
CA SER A 159 -27.04 25.09 -4.15
C SER A 159 -27.03 25.75 -5.53
N ASN A 160 -26.20 26.77 -5.70
CA ASN A 160 -26.00 27.40 -7.01
C ASN A 160 -25.20 26.51 -7.97
N SER A 161 -24.45 25.54 -7.44
CA SER A 161 -23.54 24.68 -8.18
C SER A 161 -23.80 23.20 -7.91
N ALA A 162 -23.54 22.34 -8.89
CA ALA A 162 -23.57 20.88 -8.71
C ALA A 162 -22.45 20.22 -9.52
N VAL A 163 -22.04 19.03 -9.10
CA VAL A 163 -21.23 18.14 -9.93
C VAL A 163 -22.16 17.09 -10.55
N ILE A 164 -22.12 16.96 -11.87
CA ILE A 164 -22.93 16.00 -12.63
C ILE A 164 -22.01 14.94 -13.20
N ALA A 165 -22.17 13.70 -12.76
CA ALA A 165 -21.37 12.58 -13.22
C ALA A 165 -22.16 11.64 -14.12
N VAL A 166 -21.60 11.31 -15.29
CA VAL A 166 -22.17 10.30 -16.17
C VAL A 166 -21.89 8.92 -15.58
N VAL A 167 -22.94 8.21 -15.20
CA VAL A 167 -22.86 6.85 -14.67
C VAL A 167 -23.83 5.96 -15.44
N GLY A 168 -23.33 4.85 -15.97
CA GLY A 168 -24.12 3.84 -16.67
C GLY A 168 -24.06 2.48 -15.96
N ASN A 169 -24.43 1.41 -16.67
CA ASN A 169 -24.30 0.06 -16.14
C ASN A 169 -22.84 -0.38 -16.15
N VAL A 170 -22.39 -0.94 -15.03
CA VAL A 170 -21.06 -1.51 -14.83
C VAL A 170 -21.22 -2.99 -14.51
N ASN A 171 -20.58 -3.87 -15.27
CA ASN A 171 -20.63 -5.32 -15.13
C ASN A 171 -19.24 -5.90 -15.35
N TYR A 172 -18.68 -6.51 -14.29
CA TYR A 172 -17.47 -7.31 -14.41
C TYR A 172 -17.77 -8.64 -15.10
N GLY A 173 -16.83 -9.13 -15.90
CA GLY A 173 -16.99 -10.36 -16.66
C GLY A 173 -15.73 -10.74 -17.44
N SER A 174 -15.91 -11.51 -18.51
CA SER A 174 -14.84 -11.83 -19.46
C SER A 174 -15.18 -11.22 -20.81
N TYR A 175 -14.35 -10.31 -21.27
CA TYR A 175 -14.49 -9.56 -22.52
C TYR A 175 -13.26 -9.76 -23.41
N ASN A 176 -13.42 -9.60 -24.72
CA ASN A 176 -12.32 -9.51 -25.69
C ASN A 176 -11.23 -10.61 -25.55
N ARG A 177 -11.65 -11.85 -25.24
CA ARG A 177 -10.73 -12.96 -25.07
C ARG A 177 -9.83 -13.11 -26.30
N THR A 178 -8.53 -13.10 -26.06
CA THR A 178 -7.49 -13.23 -27.07
C THR A 178 -6.77 -14.56 -26.86
N GLU A 179 -6.55 -15.29 -27.94
CA GLU A 179 -5.71 -16.50 -27.96
C GLU A 179 -4.81 -16.42 -29.18
N LYS A 180 -3.51 -16.64 -28.97
CA LYS A 180 -2.47 -16.50 -29.99
C LYS A 180 -1.41 -17.57 -29.83
N GLU A 181 -0.70 -17.81 -30.93
CA GLU A 181 0.41 -18.74 -31.01
C GLU A 181 1.55 -18.11 -31.80
N LEU A 182 2.76 -18.27 -31.29
CA LEU A 182 4.02 -17.92 -31.93
C LEU A 182 4.88 -19.17 -32.02
N SER A 183 5.71 -19.27 -33.05
CA SER A 183 6.68 -20.35 -33.19
C SER A 183 8.03 -19.79 -33.61
N GLY A 184 9.10 -20.40 -33.11
CA GLY A 184 10.46 -20.00 -33.42
C GLY A 184 11.47 -21.11 -33.18
N LYS A 185 12.75 -20.75 -33.28
CA LYS A 185 13.87 -21.69 -33.15
C LYS A 185 15.06 -21.01 -32.49
N ILE A 186 15.55 -21.61 -31.42
CA ILE A 186 16.83 -21.24 -30.80
C ILE A 186 17.94 -22.09 -31.43
N SER A 187 19.03 -21.43 -31.82
CA SER A 187 20.28 -22.11 -32.16
C SER A 187 21.06 -22.38 -30.88
N PRO A 188 21.69 -23.56 -30.72
CA PRO A 188 22.41 -23.86 -29.49
C PRO A 188 23.54 -22.87 -29.24
N LYS A 189 23.61 -22.39 -28.01
CA LYS A 189 24.70 -21.53 -27.52
C LYS A 189 25.25 -22.11 -26.23
N GLU A 190 26.53 -21.86 -25.99
CA GLU A 190 27.23 -22.28 -24.77
C GLU A 190 26.66 -21.55 -23.55
N ILE A 191 26.36 -22.30 -22.49
CA ILE A 191 26.10 -21.74 -21.17
C ILE A 191 27.46 -21.38 -20.56
N LYS A 192 27.67 -20.09 -20.33
CA LYS A 192 28.96 -19.62 -19.83
C LYS A 192 29.02 -19.73 -18.33
N GLU A 193 30.05 -20.43 -17.84
CA GLU A 193 30.34 -20.57 -16.42
C GLU A 193 31.50 -19.64 -16.03
N LEU A 194 31.35 -18.94 -14.90
CA LEU A 194 32.39 -18.10 -14.31
C LEU A 194 32.50 -18.43 -12.82
N VAL A 195 33.72 -18.37 -12.29
CA VAL A 195 33.95 -18.48 -10.85
C VAL A 195 34.58 -17.18 -10.37
N LEU A 196 33.89 -16.49 -9.48
CA LEU A 196 34.40 -15.32 -8.77
C LEU A 196 34.77 -15.72 -7.35
N THR A 197 35.64 -14.95 -6.71
CA THR A 197 36.11 -15.25 -5.35
C THR A 197 36.01 -14.02 -4.45
N GLY A 198 35.65 -14.24 -3.20
CA GLY A 198 35.78 -13.25 -2.13
C GLY A 198 36.49 -13.85 -0.93
N VAL A 199 36.78 -13.02 0.06
CA VAL A 199 37.34 -13.47 1.33
C VAL A 199 36.43 -13.04 2.46
N LYS A 200 36.39 -13.80 3.54
CA LYS A 200 35.67 -13.36 4.74
C LYS A 200 36.24 -12.06 5.30
N GLN A 201 35.36 -11.11 5.61
CA GLN A 201 35.76 -9.80 6.14
C GLN A 201 35.06 -9.42 7.45
N ASP A 202 34.04 -10.14 7.92
CA ASP A 202 33.26 -9.78 9.11
C ASP A 202 32.83 -8.29 9.05
N SER A 203 32.27 -7.87 7.91
CA SER A 203 31.97 -6.48 7.57
C SER A 203 30.72 -6.36 6.70
N ILE A 204 29.90 -5.34 6.99
CA ILE A 204 28.76 -4.95 6.15
C ILE A 204 29.18 -4.27 4.83
N ALA A 205 30.47 -3.96 4.67
CA ALA A 205 30.97 -3.36 3.44
C ALA A 205 31.03 -4.42 2.32
N PRO A 206 30.35 -4.18 1.18
CA PRO A 206 30.30 -5.16 0.10
C PRO A 206 31.66 -5.36 -0.58
N GLN A 207 32.00 -6.64 -0.84
CA GLN A 207 33.15 -7.04 -1.66
C GLN A 207 32.72 -7.27 -3.11
N TYR A 208 32.95 -6.28 -3.96
CA TYR A 208 32.56 -6.35 -5.37
C TYR A 208 33.55 -7.14 -6.22
N ASN A 209 33.00 -8.02 -7.05
CA ASN A 209 33.67 -8.66 -8.17
C ASN A 209 32.99 -8.25 -9.47
N ASP A 210 33.75 -7.63 -10.37
CA ASP A 210 33.27 -7.23 -11.69
C ASP A 210 33.23 -8.41 -12.66
N PHE A 211 32.17 -8.50 -13.45
CA PHE A 211 32.09 -9.41 -14.59
C PHE A 211 31.30 -8.77 -15.74
N TYR A 212 31.33 -9.39 -16.91
CA TYR A 212 30.68 -8.88 -18.11
C TYR A 212 29.64 -9.88 -18.65
N VAL A 213 28.45 -9.37 -18.95
CA VAL A 213 27.31 -10.11 -19.50
C VAL A 213 27.08 -9.65 -20.93
N SER A 214 27.34 -10.53 -21.90
CA SER A 214 27.10 -10.24 -23.30
C SER A 214 25.59 -10.28 -23.65
N PRO A 215 25.12 -9.58 -24.69
CA PRO A 215 23.69 -9.47 -25.04
C PRO A 215 22.96 -10.79 -25.32
N GLU A 216 23.67 -11.86 -25.66
CA GLU A 216 23.10 -13.18 -25.89
C GLU A 216 22.61 -13.89 -24.62
N TYR A 217 23.07 -13.46 -23.44
CA TYR A 217 22.68 -14.04 -22.15
C TYR A 217 21.47 -13.30 -21.58
N LYS A 218 20.50 -14.08 -21.09
CA LYS A 218 19.19 -13.58 -20.67
C LYS A 218 18.81 -13.95 -19.24
N TYR A 219 19.54 -14.86 -18.62
CA TYR A 219 19.30 -15.26 -17.24
C TYR A 219 20.62 -15.63 -16.57
N ILE A 220 20.73 -15.31 -15.28
CA ILE A 220 21.90 -15.61 -14.46
C ILE A 220 21.44 -16.46 -13.28
N LYS A 221 22.17 -17.54 -13.00
CA LYS A 221 22.17 -18.18 -11.69
C LYS A 221 23.50 -17.94 -11.00
N ALA A 222 23.47 -17.68 -9.71
CA ALA A 222 24.65 -17.48 -8.89
C ALA A 222 24.54 -18.33 -7.63
N ASP A 223 25.53 -19.19 -7.43
CA ASP A 223 25.65 -20.04 -6.24
C ASP A 223 26.90 -19.60 -5.47
N LEU A 224 26.74 -19.09 -4.24
CA LEU A 224 27.86 -18.84 -3.34
C LEU A 224 28.04 -20.03 -2.40
N TYR A 225 29.27 -20.46 -2.21
CA TYR A 225 29.62 -21.48 -1.22
C TYR A 225 31.02 -21.26 -0.67
N TRP A 226 31.33 -21.93 0.44
CA TRP A 226 32.69 -22.00 0.97
C TRP A 226 33.06 -23.39 1.47
N PRO A 227 34.34 -23.79 1.34
CA PRO A 227 34.83 -25.00 1.97
C PRO A 227 34.66 -24.92 3.49
N SER A 228 33.83 -25.80 4.04
CA SER A 228 33.67 -25.96 5.49
C SER A 228 33.47 -27.42 5.86
N LYS A 229 33.77 -27.76 7.10
CA LYS A 229 33.45 -29.05 7.69
C LYS A 229 32.26 -28.88 8.62
N SER A 230 31.10 -29.41 8.24
CA SER A 230 29.94 -29.46 9.14
C SER A 230 30.17 -30.52 10.23
N TRP A 231 30.16 -30.08 11.48
CA TRP A 231 30.24 -30.95 12.64
C TRP A 231 28.82 -31.16 13.21
N PHE A 232 28.44 -32.42 13.39
CA PHE A 232 27.18 -32.83 14.02
C PHE A 232 25.84 -32.54 13.30
N PRO A 233 25.72 -32.59 11.95
CA PRO A 233 24.41 -32.39 11.30
C PRO A 233 23.38 -33.41 11.80
N SER A 234 23.76 -34.69 11.96
CA SER A 234 22.85 -35.75 12.44
C SER A 234 22.45 -35.61 13.91
N PHE A 235 23.36 -35.17 14.79
CA PHE A 235 23.03 -34.97 16.21
C PHE A 235 22.16 -33.73 16.40
N MET A 236 22.47 -32.62 15.73
CA MET A 236 21.65 -31.41 15.78
C MET A 236 20.26 -31.67 15.19
N PHE A 237 20.18 -32.39 14.08
CA PHE A 237 18.91 -32.84 13.50
C PHE A 237 18.11 -33.70 14.50
N ILE A 238 18.73 -34.68 15.17
CA ILE A 238 18.04 -35.51 16.17
C ILE A 238 17.66 -34.71 17.43
N ALA A 239 18.58 -33.89 17.95
CA ALA A 239 18.41 -33.11 19.17
C ALA A 239 17.37 -31.99 19.03
N THR A 240 17.19 -31.49 17.81
CA THR A 240 16.20 -30.45 17.49
C THR A 240 14.99 -30.98 16.72
N LEU A 241 14.83 -32.31 16.63
CA LEU A 241 13.73 -32.97 15.91
C LEU A 241 13.55 -32.48 14.46
N GLY A 242 14.67 -32.17 13.79
CA GLY A 242 14.70 -31.76 12.39
C GLY A 242 14.70 -30.24 12.14
N LEU A 243 14.67 -29.42 13.20
CA LEU A 243 14.70 -27.96 13.08
C LEU A 243 16.06 -27.42 12.59
N LEU A 244 17.19 -28.00 13.01
CA LEU A 244 18.53 -27.59 12.57
C LEU A 244 19.12 -28.67 11.66
N GLN A 245 19.30 -28.37 10.36
CA GLN A 245 19.77 -29.35 9.36
C GLN A 245 21.23 -29.10 8.89
N GLY A 246 21.69 -27.84 8.89
CA GLY A 246 23.02 -27.45 8.38
C GLY A 246 24.20 -27.83 9.29
N GLY A 247 23.96 -27.97 10.59
CA GLY A 247 25.01 -28.27 11.58
C GLY A 247 25.96 -27.10 11.81
N LEU A 248 27.01 -27.30 12.62
CA LEU A 248 28.00 -26.26 12.88
C LEU A 248 29.11 -26.31 11.81
N THR A 249 29.22 -25.28 10.98
CA THR A 249 30.27 -25.19 9.95
C THR A 249 31.56 -24.62 10.53
N ILE A 250 32.70 -25.26 10.23
CA ILE A 250 34.04 -24.76 10.58
C ILE A 250 34.89 -24.67 9.30
N PRO A 251 35.43 -23.48 8.95
CA PRO A 251 35.17 -22.18 9.59
C PRO A 251 33.71 -21.71 9.41
N SER A 252 33.21 -20.91 10.35
CA SER A 252 31.86 -20.34 10.30
C SER A 252 31.84 -19.03 9.53
N ALA A 253 30.80 -18.84 8.74
CA ALA A 253 30.54 -17.67 7.90
C ALA A 253 29.03 -17.47 7.76
N ASP A 254 28.62 -16.24 7.47
CA ASP A 254 27.23 -15.84 7.24
C ASP A 254 27.22 -14.81 6.10
N PRO A 255 27.56 -15.25 4.87
CA PRO A 255 27.66 -14.36 3.74
C PRO A 255 26.31 -14.19 3.04
N ASP A 256 25.98 -12.94 2.69
CA ASP A 256 24.90 -12.64 1.76
C ASP A 256 25.48 -12.43 0.36
N LEU A 257 24.81 -12.98 -0.65
CA LEU A 257 25.16 -12.79 -2.06
C LEU A 257 24.24 -11.75 -2.69
N GLN A 258 24.82 -10.79 -3.38
CA GLN A 258 24.07 -9.77 -4.12
C GLN A 258 24.56 -9.66 -5.56
N LEU A 259 23.64 -9.43 -6.50
CA LEU A 259 23.97 -9.12 -7.88
C LEU A 259 23.52 -7.70 -8.24
N TYR A 260 24.34 -7.05 -9.06
CA TYR A 260 24.09 -5.71 -9.57
C TYR A 260 24.33 -5.63 -11.07
N CYS A 261 23.53 -4.81 -11.75
CA CYS A 261 23.80 -4.36 -13.11
C CYS A 261 23.82 -2.84 -13.17
N TYR A 262 24.29 -2.28 -14.29
CA TYR A 262 24.14 -0.85 -14.56
C TYR A 262 22.86 -0.64 -15.38
N ASP A 263 22.02 0.29 -14.95
CA ASP A 263 20.82 0.69 -15.70
C ASP A 263 21.17 1.55 -16.93
N ASP A 264 20.17 1.99 -17.67
CA ASP A 264 20.35 2.82 -18.88
C ASP A 264 20.90 4.22 -18.58
N GLU A 265 20.79 4.69 -17.33
CA GLU A 265 21.40 5.94 -16.83
C GLU A 265 22.78 5.70 -16.22
N ASN A 266 23.32 4.49 -16.38
CA ASN A 266 24.61 4.07 -15.87
C ASN A 266 24.72 4.19 -14.33
N GLN A 267 23.60 4.06 -13.63
CA GLN A 267 23.50 3.90 -12.18
C GLN A 267 23.60 2.42 -11.81
N LEU A 268 24.22 2.13 -10.66
CA LEU A 268 24.31 0.77 -10.15
C LEU A 268 22.97 0.37 -9.52
N MET A 269 22.35 -0.69 -10.02
CA MET A 269 21.06 -1.22 -9.56
C MET A 269 21.25 -2.63 -9.02
N GLU A 270 20.78 -2.88 -7.80
CA GLU A 270 20.71 -4.23 -7.23
C GLU A 270 19.57 -5.01 -7.88
N VAL A 271 19.85 -6.22 -8.36
CA VAL A 271 18.89 -7.03 -9.13
C VAL A 271 18.50 -8.34 -8.46
N ALA A 272 19.24 -8.76 -7.44
CA ALA A 272 18.95 -9.93 -6.62
C ALA A 272 19.82 -9.91 -5.35
N SER A 273 19.24 -10.39 -4.25
CA SER A 273 19.88 -10.67 -2.96
C SER A 273 19.55 -12.10 -2.53
N SER A 274 20.35 -12.64 -1.60
CA SER A 274 20.07 -13.89 -0.90
C SER A 274 20.28 -13.69 0.61
N GLU A 275 19.49 -14.40 1.42
CA GLU A 275 19.55 -14.32 2.88
C GLU A 275 19.34 -15.70 3.55
N ASN A 276 20.10 -16.73 3.16
CA ASN A 276 19.90 -18.04 3.80
C ASN A 276 20.48 -18.05 5.22
N TRP A 277 19.70 -18.58 6.17
CA TRP A 277 20.25 -18.88 7.48
C TRP A 277 21.14 -20.13 7.40
N ASN A 278 22.44 -19.94 7.14
CA ASN A 278 23.36 -21.03 6.78
C ASN A 278 23.51 -22.10 7.89
N ILE A 279 23.15 -21.79 9.14
CA ILE A 279 23.06 -22.76 10.24
C ILE A 279 21.95 -23.80 9.99
N LEU A 280 20.84 -23.39 9.36
CA LEU A 280 19.72 -24.25 9.02
C LEU A 280 19.96 -25.06 7.76
N VAL A 281 20.46 -24.43 6.70
CA VAL A 281 20.49 -25.03 5.35
C VAL A 281 21.87 -25.49 4.89
N GLY A 282 22.95 -24.98 5.51
CA GLY A 282 24.33 -25.30 5.17
C GLY A 282 25.09 -24.13 4.53
N PRO A 283 26.36 -24.34 4.15
CA PRO A 283 27.29 -23.29 3.72
C PRO A 283 27.09 -22.87 2.26
N TYR A 284 25.87 -22.46 1.90
CA TYR A 284 25.54 -22.03 0.54
C TYR A 284 24.52 -20.89 0.54
N GLU A 285 24.61 -20.06 -0.50
CA GLU A 285 23.58 -19.15 -0.98
C GLU A 285 23.27 -19.46 -2.44
N GLU A 286 22.04 -19.26 -2.88
CA GLU A 286 21.64 -19.35 -4.30
C GLU A 286 20.73 -18.17 -4.63
N LEU A 287 20.93 -17.57 -5.81
CA LEU A 287 19.98 -16.64 -6.40
C LEU A 287 19.91 -16.78 -7.93
N GLY A 288 18.78 -16.39 -8.52
CA GLY A 288 18.54 -16.38 -9.96
C GLY A 288 17.88 -15.08 -10.39
N THR A 289 18.26 -14.54 -11.54
CA THR A 289 17.71 -13.26 -12.03
C THR A 289 17.73 -13.12 -13.55
N TYR A 290 16.75 -12.37 -14.07
CA TYR A 290 16.73 -11.92 -15.46
C TYR A 290 17.89 -10.94 -15.72
N VAL A 291 18.45 -10.97 -16.93
CA VAL A 291 19.45 -9.98 -17.36
C VAL A 291 18.73 -8.71 -17.80
N TYR A 292 18.54 -7.77 -16.86
CA TYR A 292 17.89 -6.47 -17.11
C TYR A 292 18.62 -5.62 -18.15
N ASN A 293 19.96 -5.55 -18.07
CA ASN A 293 20.78 -4.83 -19.04
C ASN A 293 22.09 -5.60 -19.32
N PRO A 294 22.45 -5.89 -20.58
CA PRO A 294 23.77 -6.43 -20.88
C PRO A 294 24.88 -5.40 -20.59
N GLY A 295 26.09 -5.89 -20.35
CA GLY A 295 27.26 -5.05 -20.12
C GLY A 295 27.96 -5.38 -18.81
N ARG A 296 28.27 -4.35 -18.03
CA ARG A 296 29.01 -4.47 -16.77
C ARG A 296 28.08 -4.92 -15.65
N TRP A 297 28.54 -5.89 -14.88
CA TRP A 297 27.81 -6.45 -13.74
C TRP A 297 28.76 -6.59 -12.55
N LYS A 298 28.18 -6.61 -11.35
CA LYS A 298 28.92 -6.87 -10.11
C LYS A 298 28.23 -7.99 -9.33
N ALA A 299 29.03 -8.89 -8.79
CA ALA A 299 28.61 -9.74 -7.68
C ALA A 299 29.22 -9.17 -6.41
N ALA A 300 28.44 -9.01 -5.35
CA ALA A 300 28.91 -8.56 -4.07
C ALA A 300 28.71 -9.62 -3.00
N ILE A 301 29.65 -9.66 -2.05
CA ILE A 301 29.54 -10.46 -0.85
C ILE A 301 29.55 -9.50 0.33
N VAL A 302 28.52 -9.59 1.15
CA VAL A 302 28.48 -8.99 2.48
C VAL A 302 28.58 -10.13 3.49
N ASP A 303 29.25 -9.92 4.62
CA ASP A 303 29.41 -10.98 5.63
C ASP A 303 29.26 -10.36 7.01
N ILE A 304 28.14 -10.65 7.67
CA ILE A 304 27.87 -10.13 9.01
C ILE A 304 28.59 -11.04 10.03
N PRO A 305 29.30 -10.47 11.02
CA PRO A 305 30.00 -11.30 12.00
C PRO A 305 29.01 -12.14 12.83
N THR A 306 29.03 -13.46 12.64
CA THR A 306 28.30 -14.40 13.50
C THR A 306 29.17 -14.86 14.66
N LYS A 307 28.65 -14.78 15.91
CA LYS A 307 29.34 -15.39 17.05
C LYS A 307 29.29 -16.91 16.95
N GLY A 308 30.47 -17.53 16.84
CA GLY A 308 30.65 -18.94 17.17
C GLY A 308 30.48 -19.24 18.67
N LEU A 309 30.08 -20.48 18.96
CA LEU A 309 29.68 -21.20 20.19
C LEU A 309 30.04 -20.77 21.63
N ALA A 310 30.74 -19.68 21.91
CA ALA A 310 30.83 -19.18 23.29
C ALA A 310 30.84 -17.65 23.31
N GLY A 311 29.73 -17.07 23.79
CA GLY A 311 29.62 -15.65 24.03
C GLY A 311 30.75 -15.11 24.91
N GLU A 312 31.18 -13.90 24.53
CA GLU A 312 32.19 -13.02 25.13
C GLU A 312 33.63 -13.55 25.07
N ARG A 313 34.45 -12.93 24.20
CA ARG A 313 35.82 -13.39 23.90
C ARG A 313 36.72 -13.32 25.14
N HIS A 314 36.81 -14.44 25.85
CA HIS A 314 37.85 -14.77 26.82
C HIS A 314 38.50 -16.12 26.48
N GLY A 315 39.83 -16.20 26.55
CA GLY A 315 40.62 -17.38 26.19
C GLY A 315 42.12 -17.08 26.14
N THR A 316 42.97 -18.11 26.25
CA THR A 316 44.44 -17.96 26.35
C THR A 316 45.10 -17.79 24.98
N VAL A 317 46.36 -17.32 24.97
CA VAL A 317 47.14 -16.96 23.76
C VAL A 317 47.23 -18.10 22.73
N GLY A 318 47.25 -19.37 23.14
CA GLY A 318 47.33 -20.52 22.20
C GLY A 318 46.03 -20.81 21.44
N GLN A 319 44.86 -20.48 22.00
CA GLN A 319 43.56 -20.69 21.35
C GLN A 319 43.26 -19.59 20.31
N ARG A 320 43.74 -18.36 20.56
CA ARG A 320 43.69 -17.26 19.58
C ARG A 320 44.59 -17.52 18.37
N ILE A 321 45.71 -18.21 18.58
CA ILE A 321 46.67 -18.56 17.52
C ILE A 321 46.12 -19.64 16.57
N ALA A 322 45.17 -20.48 16.98
CA ALA A 322 44.51 -21.46 16.12
C ALA A 322 43.39 -20.84 15.25
N ASP A 323 42.62 -19.88 15.78
CA ASP A 323 41.66 -19.07 14.99
C ASP A 323 42.37 -18.22 13.93
N ILE A 324 43.59 -17.75 14.25
CA ILE A 324 44.49 -16.97 13.40
C ILE A 324 45.20 -17.83 12.33
N LEU A 325 45.24 -19.17 12.48
CA LEU A 325 46.11 -20.00 11.63
C LEU A 325 45.55 -20.36 10.26
N THR A 326 44.30 -20.02 9.95
CA THR A 326 43.96 -19.76 8.55
C THR A 326 43.09 -18.54 8.40
N GLY A 327 41.98 -18.39 9.14
CA GLY A 327 41.15 -17.17 9.15
C GLY A 327 40.55 -16.71 7.81
N GLU A 328 41.05 -17.21 6.68
CA GLU A 328 40.67 -16.90 5.31
C GLU A 328 39.63 -17.94 4.88
N VAL A 329 38.35 -17.61 5.06
CA VAL A 329 37.31 -18.31 4.31
C VAL A 329 37.29 -17.68 2.93
N THR A 330 37.71 -18.44 1.92
CA THR A 330 37.48 -18.05 0.52
C THR A 330 36.05 -18.40 0.16
N TYR A 331 35.28 -17.38 -0.18
CA TYR A 331 33.98 -17.55 -0.80
C TYR A 331 34.15 -17.76 -2.30
N TYR A 332 33.38 -18.69 -2.86
CA TYR A 332 33.34 -18.97 -4.28
C TYR A 332 31.94 -18.67 -4.79
N ILE A 333 31.83 -17.84 -5.82
CA ILE A 333 30.57 -17.57 -6.51
C ILE A 333 30.64 -18.23 -7.88
N ASN A 334 29.88 -19.31 -8.06
CA ASN A 334 29.70 -19.93 -9.36
C ASN A 334 28.56 -19.22 -10.10
N LEU A 335 28.88 -18.52 -11.18
CA LEU A 335 27.90 -17.89 -12.04
C LEU A 335 27.65 -18.76 -13.28
N LYS A 336 26.38 -18.94 -13.63
CA LYS A 336 25.94 -19.53 -14.89
C LYS A 336 25.11 -18.52 -15.67
N LEU A 337 25.60 -18.19 -16.87
CA LEU A 337 24.98 -17.26 -17.80
C LEU A 337 24.26 -18.07 -18.88
N TYR A 338 22.93 -18.02 -18.86
CA TYR A 338 22.08 -18.79 -19.77
C TYR A 338 21.73 -17.97 -21.00
N PRO A 339 22.02 -18.48 -22.21
CA PRO A 339 21.69 -17.78 -23.45
C PRO A 339 20.19 -17.84 -23.72
N GLY A 340 19.69 -16.86 -24.47
CA GLY A 340 18.29 -16.81 -24.86
C GLY A 340 18.02 -15.85 -26.00
N GLU A 341 16.74 -15.72 -26.34
CA GLU A 341 16.23 -14.73 -27.28
C GLU A 341 15.00 -14.02 -26.73
N GLU A 342 14.79 -12.80 -27.17
CA GLU A 342 13.63 -11.98 -26.81
C GLU A 342 12.70 -11.89 -28.01
N ILE A 343 11.41 -12.07 -27.76
CA ILE A 343 10.37 -12.06 -28.79
C ILE A 343 9.30 -11.08 -28.33
N GLU A 344 9.10 -10.00 -29.07
CA GLU A 344 7.97 -9.11 -28.81
C GLU A 344 6.65 -9.86 -29.03
N LEU A 345 5.73 -9.73 -28.08
CA LEU A 345 4.38 -10.23 -28.28
C LEU A 345 3.69 -9.30 -29.30
N PRO A 346 3.11 -9.84 -30.39
CA PRO A 346 2.55 -9.01 -31.46
C PRO A 346 1.28 -8.24 -31.05
N ASN A 347 0.69 -8.60 -29.91
CA ASN A 347 -0.49 -7.95 -29.36
C ASN A 347 -0.14 -7.39 -27.98
N SER A 348 -0.41 -6.11 -27.78
CA SER A 348 -0.37 -5.48 -26.47
C SER A 348 -1.59 -5.89 -25.64
N PRO A 349 -1.41 -6.28 -24.37
CA PRO A 349 -2.50 -6.38 -23.41
C PRO A 349 -3.31 -5.06 -23.37
N PRO A 350 -4.62 -5.10 -23.63
CA PRO A 350 -5.48 -3.92 -23.49
C PRO A 350 -5.82 -3.60 -22.03
N PHE A 351 -6.53 -2.49 -21.81
CA PHE A 351 -7.17 -2.12 -20.55
C PHE A 351 -7.80 -3.32 -19.80
N MET A 352 -7.52 -3.43 -18.49
CA MET A 352 -8.03 -4.47 -17.58
C MET A 352 -7.76 -5.90 -18.06
N THR A 353 -6.56 -6.18 -18.58
CA THR A 353 -6.16 -7.55 -18.96
C THR A 353 -5.99 -8.44 -17.71
N ARG A 354 -6.69 -9.58 -17.70
CA ARG A 354 -6.74 -10.54 -16.59
C ARG A 354 -6.70 -11.99 -17.13
N ASN A 355 -6.48 -12.94 -16.22
CA ASN A 355 -6.44 -14.38 -16.47
C ASN A 355 -5.51 -14.73 -17.64
N VAL A 356 -4.23 -14.45 -17.45
CA VAL A 356 -3.22 -14.55 -18.50
C VAL A 356 -2.48 -15.88 -18.40
N ASP A 357 -2.55 -16.67 -19.45
CA ASP A 357 -1.86 -17.96 -19.54
C ASP A 357 -0.81 -17.94 -20.64
N PHE A 358 0.37 -18.46 -20.33
CA PHE A 358 1.42 -18.76 -21.29
C PHE A 358 1.79 -20.25 -21.22
N GLU A 359 1.95 -20.88 -22.39
CA GLU A 359 2.44 -22.25 -22.52
C GLU A 359 3.55 -22.32 -23.57
N LEU A 360 4.77 -22.60 -23.12
CA LEU A 360 5.94 -22.81 -23.99
C LEU A 360 6.17 -24.31 -24.17
N ASN A 361 6.03 -24.78 -25.40
CA ASN A 361 6.33 -26.15 -25.81
C ASN A 361 7.55 -26.17 -26.73
N TRP A 362 8.37 -27.22 -26.67
CA TRP A 362 9.52 -27.36 -27.56
C TRP A 362 9.79 -28.79 -28.01
N LYS A 363 10.62 -28.92 -29.05
CA LYS A 363 11.13 -30.18 -29.59
C LYS A 363 12.65 -30.07 -29.75
N GLY A 364 13.37 -31.08 -29.25
CA GLY A 364 14.83 -31.12 -29.24
C GLY A 364 15.35 -31.80 -27.97
N ASP A 365 16.68 -31.88 -27.85
CA ASP A 365 17.40 -32.39 -26.68
C ASP A 365 17.59 -31.32 -25.58
N GLY A 366 17.44 -30.04 -25.91
CA GLY A 366 17.49 -28.94 -24.96
C GLY A 366 16.19 -28.71 -24.16
N LYS A 367 16.31 -27.88 -23.12
CA LYS A 367 15.28 -27.43 -22.19
C LYS A 367 15.16 -25.92 -22.28
N LEU A 368 13.92 -25.42 -22.36
CA LEU A 368 13.66 -23.99 -22.46
C LEU A 368 12.96 -23.46 -21.20
N GLY A 369 13.29 -22.23 -20.83
CA GLY A 369 12.61 -21.41 -19.84
C GLY A 369 11.83 -20.28 -20.51
N LEU A 370 10.87 -19.71 -19.80
CA LEU A 370 10.07 -18.56 -20.23
C LEU A 370 10.10 -17.49 -19.14
N ILE A 371 10.38 -16.24 -19.53
CA ILE A 371 10.15 -15.06 -18.69
C ILE A 371 9.30 -14.07 -19.49
N ILE A 372 8.29 -13.49 -18.86
CA ILE A 372 7.49 -12.40 -19.41
C ILE A 372 7.99 -11.10 -18.83
N VAL A 373 8.33 -10.17 -19.71
CA VAL A 373 8.97 -8.90 -19.36
C VAL A 373 8.16 -7.77 -19.99
N ASP A 374 7.89 -6.72 -19.22
CA ASP A 374 7.22 -5.52 -19.72
C ASP A 374 8.17 -4.62 -20.53
N GLU A 375 7.66 -3.47 -20.99
CA GLU A 375 8.44 -2.52 -21.78
C GLU A 375 9.48 -1.71 -20.98
N ASN A 376 9.42 -1.76 -19.66
CA ASN A 376 10.41 -1.17 -18.75
C ASN A 376 11.43 -2.19 -18.24
N ASN A 377 11.49 -3.36 -18.88
CA ASN A 377 12.38 -4.47 -18.54
C ASN A 377 12.09 -5.12 -17.17
N VAL A 378 10.90 -4.96 -16.60
CA VAL A 378 10.48 -5.66 -15.38
C VAL A 378 10.04 -7.07 -15.72
N ALA A 379 10.70 -8.07 -15.12
CA ALA A 379 10.30 -9.47 -15.22
C ALA A 379 9.05 -9.73 -14.34
N VAL A 380 7.87 -9.69 -14.95
CA VAL A 380 6.58 -9.83 -14.24
C VAL A 380 6.19 -11.28 -13.95
N GLY A 381 6.83 -12.24 -14.64
CA GLY A 381 6.56 -13.66 -14.40
C GLY A 381 7.61 -14.57 -15.04
N GLU A 382 7.88 -15.71 -14.41
CA GLU A 382 8.89 -16.67 -14.86
C GLU A 382 8.46 -18.14 -14.71
N ALA A 383 8.90 -18.97 -15.65
CA ALA A 383 8.80 -20.43 -15.61
C ALA A 383 10.10 -21.04 -16.16
N VAL A 384 11.00 -21.37 -15.25
CA VAL A 384 12.39 -21.80 -15.54
C VAL A 384 12.72 -23.21 -15.01
N ALA A 385 11.71 -24.06 -14.83
CA ALA A 385 11.91 -25.42 -14.33
C ALA A 385 12.68 -26.29 -15.36
N THR A 386 13.67 -27.07 -14.90
CA THR A 386 14.49 -27.93 -15.79
C THR A 386 13.94 -29.35 -15.93
N ASN A 387 13.15 -29.80 -14.96
CA ASN A 387 12.58 -31.15 -14.87
C ASN A 387 11.21 -31.31 -15.55
N VAL A 388 10.91 -30.46 -16.54
CA VAL A 388 9.63 -30.45 -17.27
C VAL A 388 9.82 -30.66 -18.78
N SER A 389 8.73 -30.99 -19.47
CA SER A 389 8.67 -31.11 -20.94
C SER A 389 8.05 -29.89 -21.63
N LYS A 390 7.43 -29.00 -20.85
CA LYS A 390 6.88 -27.70 -21.27
C LYS A 390 6.86 -26.75 -20.08
N GLN A 391 6.91 -25.44 -20.33
CA GLN A 391 6.67 -24.44 -19.31
C GLN A 391 5.20 -24.00 -19.35
N LYS A 392 4.64 -23.76 -18.17
CA LYS A 392 3.36 -23.10 -17.98
C LYS A 392 3.55 -21.95 -17.02
N LEU A 393 3.02 -20.79 -17.36
CA LEU A 393 3.03 -19.60 -16.53
C LEU A 393 1.62 -19.01 -16.55
N HIS A 394 1.03 -18.88 -15.37
CA HIS A 394 -0.20 -18.14 -15.18
C HIS A 394 0.14 -16.84 -14.48
N LEU A 395 -0.46 -15.74 -14.94
CA LEU A 395 -0.46 -14.44 -14.27
C LEU A 395 -1.91 -14.01 -14.14
N ASP A 396 -2.31 -13.54 -12.96
CA ASP A 396 -3.67 -13.06 -12.73
C ASP A 396 -3.96 -11.82 -13.58
N GLN A 397 -2.94 -11.00 -13.87
CA GLN A 397 -3.07 -9.80 -14.68
C GLN A 397 -1.84 -9.42 -15.52
N LEU A 398 -2.08 -8.58 -16.53
CA LEU A 398 -1.07 -7.75 -17.18
C LEU A 398 -1.61 -6.31 -17.28
N GLY A 399 -0.72 -5.33 -17.16
CA GLY A 399 -1.02 -3.91 -17.40
C GLY A 399 -1.01 -3.56 -18.87
N GLU A 400 -1.59 -2.43 -19.24
CA GLU A 400 -1.64 -1.98 -20.63
C GLU A 400 -0.24 -1.58 -21.13
N GLY A 401 0.19 -2.15 -22.25
CA GLY A 401 1.48 -1.81 -22.86
C GLY A 401 2.10 -2.91 -23.70
N LYS A 402 3.40 -2.82 -23.93
CA LYS A 402 4.14 -3.84 -24.68
C LYS A 402 4.82 -4.82 -23.75
N TYR A 403 4.88 -6.07 -24.19
CA TYR A 403 5.55 -7.15 -23.48
C TYR A 403 6.39 -7.98 -24.44
N LYS A 404 7.44 -8.57 -23.91
CA LYS A 404 8.29 -9.53 -24.59
C LYS A 404 8.32 -10.85 -23.83
N ALA A 405 8.34 -11.95 -24.58
CA ALA A 405 8.65 -13.27 -24.06
C ALA A 405 10.15 -13.53 -24.25
N VAL A 406 10.84 -13.83 -23.15
CA VAL A 406 12.25 -14.19 -23.14
C VAL A 406 12.34 -15.71 -23.05
N ILE A 407 12.84 -16.33 -24.13
CA ILE A 407 13.01 -17.78 -24.22
C ILE A 407 14.46 -18.12 -23.89
N ILE A 408 14.66 -18.90 -22.84
CA ILE A 408 16.00 -19.17 -22.28
C ILE A 408 16.38 -20.62 -22.54
N GLN A 409 17.61 -20.88 -22.98
CA GLN A 409 18.17 -22.23 -23.04
C GLN A 409 18.73 -22.60 -21.66
N LEU A 410 18.12 -23.58 -20.98
CA LEU A 410 18.42 -23.95 -19.59
C LEU A 410 19.45 -25.09 -19.44
N ASN A 411 19.83 -25.74 -20.53
CA ASN A 411 20.87 -26.76 -20.56
C ASN A 411 21.61 -26.76 -21.91
N GLU A 412 22.76 -27.43 -21.95
CA GLU A 412 23.48 -27.66 -23.21
C GLU A 412 22.63 -28.46 -24.21
N SER A 413 22.77 -28.13 -25.49
CA SER A 413 22.08 -28.80 -26.60
C SER A 413 23.00 -28.89 -27.80
N ASN A 414 22.90 -30.00 -28.54
CA ASN A 414 23.70 -30.21 -29.75
C ASN A 414 22.95 -29.84 -31.04
N SER A 415 21.68 -29.43 -30.93
CA SER A 415 20.80 -29.22 -32.09
C SER A 415 19.82 -28.08 -31.87
N SER A 416 19.42 -27.38 -32.93
CA SER A 416 18.45 -26.30 -32.81
C SER A 416 17.13 -26.78 -32.20
N ILE A 417 16.64 -26.02 -31.22
CA ILE A 417 15.43 -26.32 -30.46
C ILE A 417 14.29 -25.50 -31.08
N SER A 418 13.29 -26.16 -31.67
CA SER A 418 12.10 -25.46 -32.15
C SER A 418 11.07 -25.38 -31.05
N TYR A 419 10.43 -24.22 -30.90
CA TYR A 419 9.41 -24.01 -29.87
C TYR A 419 8.13 -23.39 -30.45
N THR A 420 7.07 -23.53 -29.66
CA THR A 420 5.77 -22.91 -29.86
C THR A 420 5.35 -22.28 -28.52
N LEU A 421 5.13 -20.97 -28.53
CA LEU A 421 4.60 -20.22 -27.40
C LEU A 421 3.12 -19.92 -27.67
N LYS A 422 2.25 -20.46 -26.84
CA LYS A 422 0.83 -20.12 -26.81
C LYS A 422 0.58 -19.13 -25.68
N TYR A 423 -0.29 -18.16 -25.93
CA TYR A 423 -0.73 -17.28 -24.87
C TYR A 423 -2.19 -16.87 -25.05
N SER A 424 -2.84 -16.59 -23.93
CA SER A 424 -4.21 -16.08 -23.92
C SER A 424 -4.44 -15.14 -22.74
N TRP A 425 -5.39 -14.24 -22.92
CA TRP A 425 -5.89 -13.35 -21.87
C TRP A 425 -7.30 -12.87 -22.19
N GLU A 426 -7.95 -12.27 -21.21
CA GLU A 426 -9.26 -11.61 -21.33
C GLU A 426 -9.25 -10.24 -20.66
N CYS A 427 -10.25 -9.40 -20.97
CA CYS A 427 -10.46 -8.13 -20.27
C CYS A 427 -11.57 -8.29 -19.25
N LYS A 428 -11.37 -7.83 -18.02
CA LYS A 428 -12.35 -8.00 -16.94
C LYS A 428 -13.45 -6.93 -16.93
N LEU A 429 -13.15 -5.74 -17.45
CA LEU A 429 -14.08 -4.61 -17.52
C LEU A 429 -13.82 -3.76 -18.76
N PRO A 430 -14.86 -3.35 -19.53
CA PRO A 430 -14.68 -2.38 -20.61
C PRO A 430 -14.33 -0.99 -20.05
N GLU A 431 -13.36 -0.31 -20.68
CA GLU A 431 -12.89 1.04 -20.30
C GLU A 431 -14.01 2.06 -20.08
N GLN A 432 -15.05 2.03 -20.93
CA GLN A 432 -16.19 2.94 -20.77
C GLN A 432 -16.95 2.74 -19.45
N GLN A 433 -17.02 1.50 -18.96
CA GLN A 433 -17.67 1.21 -17.68
C GLN A 433 -16.78 1.61 -16.51
N ALA A 434 -15.46 1.47 -16.64
CA ALA A 434 -14.50 2.00 -15.68
C ALA A 434 -14.57 3.53 -15.56
N ASN A 435 -14.74 4.23 -16.70
CA ASN A 435 -14.96 5.68 -16.71
C ASN A 435 -16.21 6.10 -15.92
N TYR A 436 -17.26 5.27 -15.83
CA TYR A 436 -18.43 5.58 -15.00
C TYR A 436 -18.10 5.52 -13.51
N ILE A 437 -17.27 4.57 -13.07
CA ILE A 437 -16.78 4.49 -11.70
C ILE A 437 -15.98 5.76 -11.38
N MET A 438 -15.01 6.12 -12.24
CA MET A 438 -14.16 7.28 -12.01
C MET A 438 -14.88 8.63 -12.13
N ASN A 439 -15.88 8.75 -13.02
CA ASN A 439 -16.75 9.93 -13.08
C ASN A 439 -17.41 10.22 -11.72
N ALA A 440 -17.87 9.16 -11.05
CA ALA A 440 -18.49 9.28 -9.74
C ALA A 440 -17.44 9.60 -8.66
N ALA A 441 -16.36 8.81 -8.59
CA ALA A 441 -15.36 8.91 -7.52
C ALA A 441 -14.63 10.27 -7.52
N GLU A 442 -14.10 10.70 -8.66
CA GLU A 442 -13.47 12.01 -8.80
C GLU A 442 -14.49 13.15 -8.69
N GLY A 443 -15.70 12.92 -9.20
CA GLY A 443 -16.81 13.85 -9.07
C GLY A 443 -17.15 14.13 -7.60
N ALA A 444 -17.06 13.12 -6.72
CA ALA A 444 -17.29 13.26 -5.29
C ALA A 444 -16.20 14.08 -4.59
N VAL A 445 -14.93 13.88 -4.94
CA VAL A 445 -13.82 14.70 -4.43
C VAL A 445 -14.02 16.16 -4.84
N LEU A 446 -14.25 16.41 -6.14
CA LEU A 446 -14.50 17.76 -6.65
C LEU A 446 -15.74 18.40 -6.01
N ALA A 447 -16.82 17.64 -5.81
CA ALA A 447 -18.05 18.09 -5.16
C ALA A 447 -17.80 18.51 -3.70
N SER A 448 -16.99 17.74 -2.97
CA SER A 448 -16.60 18.02 -1.59
C SER A 448 -15.81 19.33 -1.46
N LEU A 449 -14.86 19.54 -2.37
CA LEU A 449 -14.04 20.77 -2.41
C LEU A 449 -14.87 22.03 -2.73
N ASN A 450 -15.97 21.87 -3.47
CA ASN A 450 -16.83 22.97 -3.89
C ASN A 450 -18.10 23.13 -3.03
N ASN A 451 -18.27 22.30 -1.98
CA ASN A 451 -19.50 22.21 -1.18
C ASN A 451 -20.76 22.17 -2.08
N ALA A 452 -20.76 21.22 -3.01
CA ALA A 452 -21.81 21.06 -4.00
C ALA A 452 -22.34 19.61 -3.99
N PRO A 453 -23.63 19.39 -4.29
CA PRO A 453 -24.16 18.05 -4.45
C PRO A 453 -23.55 17.33 -5.66
N LEU A 454 -23.35 16.02 -5.54
CA LEU A 454 -23.04 15.11 -6.64
C LEU A 454 -24.33 14.44 -7.14
N LEU A 455 -24.62 14.56 -8.43
CA LEU A 455 -25.79 13.94 -9.06
C LEU A 455 -25.36 13.06 -10.23
N TYR A 456 -25.98 11.90 -10.38
CA TYR A 456 -25.70 10.99 -11.49
C TYR A 456 -26.67 11.20 -12.65
N VAL A 457 -26.18 11.06 -13.88
CA VAL A 457 -27.01 11.02 -15.09
C VAL A 457 -26.66 9.80 -15.93
N LYS A 458 -27.62 9.30 -16.72
CA LYS A 458 -27.36 8.19 -17.64
C LYS A 458 -26.49 8.69 -18.80
N PRO A 459 -25.79 7.79 -19.51
CA PRO A 459 -24.99 8.17 -20.68
C PRO A 459 -25.77 8.83 -21.81
N ASP A 460 -27.08 8.58 -21.87
CA ASP A 460 -27.99 8.92 -22.97
C ASP A 460 -29.26 9.68 -22.55
N LYS A 461 -29.52 9.85 -21.24
CA LYS A 461 -30.69 10.58 -20.73
C LYS A 461 -30.47 11.20 -19.35
N ILE A 462 -31.00 12.40 -19.11
CA ILE A 462 -31.14 12.96 -17.76
C ILE A 462 -32.37 12.33 -17.06
N PRO A 463 -32.21 11.62 -15.93
CA PRO A 463 -33.34 11.11 -15.15
C PRO A 463 -34.22 12.23 -14.59
N SER A 464 -35.52 12.00 -14.50
CA SER A 464 -36.49 13.01 -14.04
C SER A 464 -36.24 13.48 -12.60
N GLU A 465 -35.77 12.57 -11.76
CA GLU A 465 -35.40 12.76 -10.37
C GLU A 465 -34.27 13.79 -10.26
N VAL A 466 -33.28 13.67 -11.14
CA VAL A 466 -32.11 14.56 -11.22
C VAL A 466 -32.50 15.92 -11.75
N GLU A 467 -33.32 15.97 -12.80
CA GLU A 467 -33.86 17.24 -13.32
C GLU A 467 -34.67 17.99 -12.25
N ASN A 468 -35.46 17.26 -11.47
CA ASN A 468 -36.21 17.81 -10.35
C ASN A 468 -35.30 18.29 -9.22
N ALA A 469 -34.24 17.55 -8.91
CA ALA A 469 -33.25 17.94 -7.90
C ALA A 469 -32.56 19.26 -8.30
N LEU A 470 -32.05 19.35 -9.54
CA LEU A 470 -31.45 20.57 -10.09
C LEU A 470 -32.35 21.79 -9.95
N LYS A 471 -33.63 21.64 -10.31
CA LYS A 471 -34.64 22.71 -10.21
C LYS A 471 -34.91 23.13 -8.77
N LYS A 472 -35.12 22.17 -7.85
CA LYS A 472 -35.42 22.45 -6.44
C LYS A 472 -34.25 23.10 -5.71
N LEU A 473 -33.04 22.64 -5.97
CA LEU A 473 -31.82 23.18 -5.39
C LEU A 473 -31.44 24.54 -5.98
N GLY A 474 -32.01 24.92 -7.12
CA GLY A 474 -31.72 26.19 -7.79
C GLY A 474 -30.33 26.24 -8.42
N VAL A 475 -29.86 25.08 -8.92
CA VAL A 475 -28.56 24.91 -9.57
C VAL A 475 -28.53 25.70 -10.87
N LYS A 476 -27.50 26.53 -11.03
CA LYS A 476 -27.26 27.33 -12.25
C LYS A 476 -25.99 26.95 -12.98
N LYS A 477 -24.99 26.44 -12.25
CA LYS A 477 -23.66 26.12 -12.78
C LYS A 477 -23.30 24.69 -12.46
N ILE A 478 -22.72 23.97 -13.41
CA ILE A 478 -22.29 22.59 -13.17
C ILE A 478 -20.84 22.34 -13.57
N TYR A 479 -20.22 21.41 -12.85
CA TYR A 479 -19.05 20.67 -13.31
C TYR A 479 -19.54 19.35 -13.88
N PHE A 480 -19.15 19.02 -15.10
CA PHE A 480 -19.66 17.86 -15.82
C PHE A 480 -18.57 16.79 -15.98
N MET A 481 -18.70 15.67 -15.29
CA MET A 481 -17.79 14.52 -15.34
C MET A 481 -18.22 13.58 -16.47
N ASN A 482 -17.48 13.60 -17.57
CA ASN A 482 -17.72 12.84 -18.79
C ASN A 482 -16.41 12.23 -19.31
N ILE A 483 -15.68 11.53 -18.43
CA ILE A 483 -14.41 10.89 -18.76
C ILE A 483 -14.60 9.94 -19.96
N GLY A 484 -13.70 10.06 -20.94
CA GLY A 484 -13.78 9.39 -22.23
C GLY A 484 -14.65 10.10 -23.28
N GLY A 485 -15.37 11.17 -22.91
CA GLY A 485 -16.06 12.08 -23.83
C GLY A 485 -17.21 11.48 -24.64
N LYS A 486 -17.75 10.31 -24.25
CA LYS A 486 -18.72 9.56 -25.08
C LYS A 486 -20.17 10.00 -24.89
N SER A 487 -20.51 10.77 -23.86
CA SER A 487 -21.89 11.21 -23.57
C SER A 487 -22.22 12.61 -24.08
N THR A 488 -22.06 12.83 -25.38
CA THR A 488 -22.26 14.13 -26.04
C THR A 488 -23.72 14.59 -26.06
N VAL A 489 -24.68 13.67 -26.11
CA VAL A 489 -26.12 13.99 -26.10
C VAL A 489 -26.52 14.68 -24.79
N ILE A 490 -26.05 14.14 -23.67
CA ILE A 490 -26.31 14.66 -22.32
C ILE A 490 -25.76 16.07 -22.13
N LYS A 491 -24.58 16.34 -22.70
CA LYS A 491 -23.97 17.67 -22.65
C LYS A 491 -24.90 18.75 -23.21
N GLU A 492 -25.53 18.49 -24.35
CA GLU A 492 -26.44 19.45 -24.98
C GLU A 492 -27.76 19.60 -24.21
N GLU A 493 -28.28 18.51 -23.64
CA GLU A 493 -29.44 18.58 -22.73
C GLU A 493 -29.13 19.40 -21.48
N LEU A 494 -27.98 19.19 -20.84
CA LEU A 494 -27.56 19.92 -19.64
C LEU A 494 -27.39 21.42 -19.91
N LYS A 495 -26.82 21.81 -21.06
CA LYS A 495 -26.69 23.23 -21.46
C LYS A 495 -28.03 23.95 -21.55
N SER A 496 -29.11 23.23 -21.82
CA SER A 496 -30.46 23.82 -21.87
C SER A 496 -31.03 24.12 -20.48
N ILE A 497 -30.48 23.49 -19.43
CA ILE A 497 -30.94 23.58 -18.05
C ILE A 497 -30.01 24.48 -17.21
N CYS A 498 -28.69 24.39 -17.43
CA CYS A 498 -27.66 25.03 -16.60
C CYS A 498 -26.40 25.39 -17.40
N GLU A 499 -25.58 26.29 -16.85
CA GLU A 499 -24.27 26.66 -17.39
C GLU A 499 -23.23 25.58 -17.04
N ILE A 500 -22.58 24.99 -18.04
CA ILE A 500 -21.43 24.09 -17.80
C ILE A 500 -20.20 24.94 -17.55
N ARG A 501 -19.76 25.02 -16.29
CA ARG A 501 -18.55 25.76 -15.88
C ARG A 501 -17.29 25.09 -16.42
N LYS A 502 -17.23 23.76 -16.32
CA LYS A 502 -16.17 22.92 -16.89
C LYS A 502 -16.70 21.52 -17.18
N GLU A 503 -16.30 20.96 -18.31
CA GLU A 503 -16.47 19.55 -18.63
C GLU A 503 -15.11 18.87 -18.51
N TYR A 504 -15.09 17.71 -17.87
CA TYR A 504 -13.92 16.86 -17.76
C TYR A 504 -14.10 15.64 -18.65
N ILE A 505 -13.18 15.48 -19.60
CA ILE A 505 -13.14 14.33 -20.53
C ILE A 505 -11.93 13.42 -20.28
N SER A 506 -10.97 13.88 -19.48
CA SER A 506 -9.75 13.17 -19.10
C SER A 506 -9.55 13.22 -17.59
N LEU A 507 -9.04 12.13 -16.99
CA LEU A 507 -8.74 12.07 -15.56
C LEU A 507 -7.67 13.09 -15.17
N LEU A 508 -6.66 13.25 -16.02
CA LEU A 508 -5.55 14.19 -15.79
C LEU A 508 -6.04 15.64 -15.63
N ASP A 509 -7.08 16.03 -16.38
CA ASP A 509 -7.69 17.37 -16.25
C ASP A 509 -8.37 17.57 -14.90
N VAL A 510 -8.96 16.49 -14.35
CA VAL A 510 -9.60 16.54 -13.02
C VAL A 510 -8.53 16.57 -11.95
N TYR A 511 -7.50 15.74 -12.07
CA TYR A 511 -6.40 15.67 -11.11
C TYR A 511 -5.71 17.02 -10.97
N ALA A 512 -5.40 17.65 -12.10
CA ALA A 512 -4.81 18.99 -12.13
C ALA A 512 -5.72 20.03 -11.45
N ASP A 513 -7.04 19.99 -11.69
CA ASP A 513 -7.97 20.94 -11.06
C ASP A 513 -8.13 20.72 -9.56
N ILE A 514 -8.20 19.47 -9.09
CA ILE A 514 -8.25 19.16 -7.66
C ILE A 514 -6.99 19.69 -6.97
N LYS A 515 -5.81 19.36 -7.51
CA LYS A 515 -4.53 19.86 -7.00
C LYS A 515 -4.47 21.38 -7.00
N ASN A 516 -4.97 22.05 -8.04
CA ASN A 516 -4.98 23.51 -8.10
C ASN A 516 -5.93 24.17 -7.08
N ILE A 517 -6.96 23.47 -6.61
CA ILE A 517 -7.91 24.00 -5.61
C ILE A 517 -7.27 24.02 -4.21
N THR A 518 -6.57 22.94 -3.84
CA THR A 518 -6.06 22.74 -2.48
C THR A 518 -4.58 23.06 -2.34
N ASP A 519 -3.83 23.02 -3.45
CA ASP A 519 -2.36 23.05 -3.49
C ASP A 519 -1.73 21.90 -2.67
N GLU A 520 -2.42 20.77 -2.53
CA GLU A 520 -1.87 19.57 -1.87
C GLU A 520 -1.12 18.67 -2.85
N ASN A 521 -0.14 17.92 -2.36
CA ASN A 521 0.63 16.92 -3.12
C ASN A 521 0.46 15.49 -2.59
N ASP A 522 -0.44 15.28 -1.63
CA ASP A 522 -0.86 13.95 -1.22
C ASP A 522 -1.47 13.19 -2.40
N ILE A 523 -1.35 11.86 -2.41
CA ILE A 523 -1.94 11.00 -3.43
C ILE A 523 -2.60 9.80 -2.74
N VAL A 524 -3.84 9.52 -3.13
CA VAL A 524 -4.52 8.28 -2.74
C VAL A 524 -4.53 7.34 -3.93
N PHE A 525 -3.83 6.21 -3.79
CA PHE A 525 -3.88 5.10 -4.74
C PHE A 525 -4.97 4.11 -4.36
N THR A 526 -5.64 3.57 -5.38
CA THR A 526 -6.58 2.46 -5.23
C THR A 526 -6.63 1.63 -6.52
N THR A 527 -7.57 0.71 -6.59
CA THR A 527 -7.84 -0.09 -7.78
C THR A 527 -9.34 -0.15 -8.05
N ILE A 528 -9.70 -0.32 -9.32
CA ILE A 528 -11.08 -0.67 -9.71
C ILE A 528 -11.28 -2.18 -9.78
N ASP A 529 -10.29 -3.00 -9.42
CA ASP A 529 -10.53 -4.44 -9.31
C ASP A 529 -11.49 -4.75 -8.14
N PRO A 530 -12.42 -5.69 -8.36
CA PRO A 530 -13.17 -6.35 -7.30
C PRO A 530 -12.28 -6.90 -6.19
N TRP A 531 -12.76 -6.79 -4.95
CA TRP A 531 -12.06 -7.31 -3.78
C TRP A 531 -11.80 -8.82 -3.88
N SER A 532 -10.52 -9.18 -3.82
CA SER A 532 -10.00 -10.53 -3.63
C SER A 532 -10.05 -10.94 -2.15
N TYR A 533 -11.10 -11.64 -1.75
CA TYR A 533 -11.25 -12.10 -0.36
C TYR A 533 -10.34 -13.29 -0.06
N TRP A 534 -9.97 -13.44 1.21
CA TRP A 534 -9.07 -14.48 1.69
C TRP A 534 -9.54 -15.01 3.05
N LEU A 535 -9.06 -16.20 3.43
CA LEU A 535 -9.40 -16.89 4.68
C LEU A 535 -8.16 -16.99 5.58
N VAL A 536 -8.33 -16.80 6.90
CA VAL A 536 -7.23 -16.59 7.86
C VAL A 536 -6.21 -17.72 7.86
N GLU A 537 -6.66 -18.98 7.77
CA GLU A 537 -5.75 -20.13 7.79
C GLU A 537 -5.15 -20.46 6.43
N LYS A 538 -5.71 -19.93 5.33
CA LYS A 538 -5.24 -20.20 3.97
C LYS A 538 -4.17 -19.23 3.49
N LEU A 539 -4.22 -17.99 3.98
CA LEU A 539 -3.25 -16.92 3.68
C LEU A 539 -3.03 -16.66 2.18
N LYS A 540 -4.06 -16.88 1.37
CA LYS A 540 -4.04 -16.66 -0.09
C LYS A 540 -5.43 -16.21 -0.59
N PRO A 541 -5.54 -15.63 -1.80
CA PRO A 541 -6.83 -15.34 -2.39
C PRO A 541 -7.71 -16.60 -2.47
N GLU A 542 -8.98 -16.48 -2.07
CA GLU A 542 -9.98 -17.55 -2.15
C GLU A 542 -10.97 -17.32 -3.30
N GLY A 543 -11.20 -16.05 -3.66
CA GLY A 543 -11.99 -15.65 -4.82
C GLY A 543 -12.23 -14.15 -4.84
N GLU A 544 -13.10 -13.70 -5.73
CA GLU A 544 -13.42 -12.28 -5.92
C GLU A 544 -14.90 -11.99 -5.61
N LYS A 545 -15.18 -10.75 -5.19
CA LYS A 545 -16.52 -10.21 -4.96
C LYS A 545 -16.79 -9.05 -5.92
N ASN A 546 -17.39 -9.33 -7.07
CA ASN A 546 -17.56 -8.36 -8.18
C ASN A 546 -18.31 -7.07 -7.80
N GLY A 547 -19.15 -7.07 -6.77
CA GLY A 547 -19.84 -5.88 -6.27
C GLY A 547 -19.12 -5.15 -5.14
N ALA A 548 -17.90 -5.55 -4.77
CA ALA A 548 -17.19 -5.00 -3.63
C ALA A 548 -15.91 -4.30 -4.09
N LEU A 549 -15.90 -2.97 -4.10
CA LEU A 549 -14.75 -2.16 -4.49
C LEU A 549 -14.18 -1.35 -3.31
N TYR A 550 -12.92 -0.92 -3.44
CA TYR A 550 -12.29 0.03 -2.51
C TYR A 550 -12.47 1.48 -2.95
N ILE A 551 -12.99 1.72 -4.15
CA ILE A 551 -13.05 3.05 -4.77
C ILE A 551 -13.87 4.04 -3.94
N ALA A 552 -14.98 3.61 -3.34
CA ALA A 552 -15.85 4.46 -2.54
C ALA A 552 -15.17 4.97 -1.25
N PRO A 553 -14.63 4.11 -0.37
CA PRO A 553 -13.85 4.57 0.78
C PRO A 553 -12.59 5.34 0.36
N ALA A 554 -11.90 4.94 -0.71
CA ALA A 554 -10.73 5.66 -1.21
C ALA A 554 -11.05 7.09 -1.66
N ALA A 555 -12.19 7.31 -2.32
CA ALA A 555 -12.68 8.64 -2.68
C ALA A 555 -12.99 9.52 -1.45
N TYR A 556 -13.51 8.91 -0.37
CA TYR A 556 -13.73 9.63 0.88
C TYR A 556 -12.40 10.05 1.52
N MET A 557 -11.39 9.19 1.49
CA MET A 557 -10.03 9.57 1.92
C MET A 557 -9.44 10.68 1.05
N ALA A 558 -9.57 10.58 -0.28
CA ALA A 558 -9.08 11.59 -1.22
C ALA A 558 -9.75 12.95 -0.99
N ALA A 559 -11.06 12.98 -0.68
CA ALA A 559 -11.77 14.20 -0.30
C ALA A 559 -11.25 14.81 1.02
N HIS A 560 -10.84 13.97 1.98
CA HIS A 560 -10.21 14.42 3.22
C HIS A 560 -8.80 14.99 3.01
N HIS A 561 -8.01 14.39 2.12
CA HIS A 561 -6.67 14.86 1.75
C HIS A 561 -6.69 15.96 0.68
N GLY A 562 -7.86 16.26 0.10
CA GLY A 562 -7.99 17.32 -0.89
C GLY A 562 -7.20 17.03 -2.16
N CYS A 563 -7.03 15.76 -2.48
CA CYS A 563 -6.15 15.28 -3.51
C CYS A 563 -6.88 14.40 -4.54
N PRO A 564 -6.28 14.16 -5.71
CA PRO A 564 -6.83 13.23 -6.69
C PRO A 564 -6.89 11.78 -6.19
N LEU A 565 -7.84 10.99 -6.70
CA LEU A 565 -7.92 9.55 -6.49
C LEU A 565 -7.38 8.79 -7.71
N ILE A 566 -6.22 8.16 -7.55
CA ILE A 566 -5.56 7.46 -8.64
C ILE A 566 -5.85 5.96 -8.56
N ALA A 567 -6.80 5.50 -9.39
CA ALA A 567 -6.97 4.09 -9.64
C ALA A 567 -5.87 3.58 -10.59
N VAL A 568 -5.02 2.66 -10.11
CA VAL A 568 -3.84 2.19 -10.86
C VAL A 568 -4.18 1.59 -12.22
N ASP A 569 -5.35 0.99 -12.35
CA ASP A 569 -5.82 0.36 -13.59
C ASP A 569 -6.13 1.37 -14.71
N MET A 570 -6.37 2.64 -14.35
CA MET A 570 -6.84 3.67 -15.30
C MET A 570 -5.71 4.33 -16.09
N HIS A 571 -4.46 4.02 -15.78
CA HIS A 571 -3.27 4.60 -16.41
C HIS A 571 -2.33 3.48 -16.85
N PRO A 572 -1.92 3.40 -18.14
CA PRO A 572 -1.07 2.32 -18.63
C PRO A 572 0.19 2.10 -17.78
N GLU A 573 0.89 3.18 -17.42
CA GLU A 573 2.11 3.17 -16.60
C GLU A 573 1.88 2.51 -15.23
N LEU A 574 0.83 2.93 -14.54
CA LEU A 574 0.52 2.40 -13.20
C LEU A 574 -0.03 0.98 -13.27
N SER A 575 -0.82 0.68 -14.30
CA SER A 575 -1.39 -0.66 -14.52
C SER A 575 -0.31 -1.70 -14.81
N ARG A 576 0.81 -1.31 -15.47
CA ARG A 576 1.99 -2.16 -15.65
C ARG A 576 2.80 -2.28 -14.37
N ALA A 577 3.10 -1.15 -13.73
CA ALA A 577 3.90 -1.12 -12.52
C ALA A 577 3.33 -2.05 -11.43
N VAL A 578 2.00 -2.05 -11.23
CA VAL A 578 1.34 -2.84 -10.20
C VAL A 578 1.35 -4.36 -10.47
N VAL A 579 1.56 -4.81 -11.72
CA VAL A 579 1.56 -6.24 -12.08
C VAL A 579 2.54 -7.02 -11.23
N TRP A 580 3.81 -6.60 -11.22
CA TRP A 580 4.84 -7.34 -10.50
C TRP A 580 4.53 -7.44 -9.00
N HIS A 581 4.08 -6.33 -8.39
CA HIS A 581 3.72 -6.30 -6.97
C HIS A 581 2.59 -7.28 -6.63
N ASN A 582 1.57 -7.36 -7.49
CA ASN A 582 0.43 -8.25 -7.31
C ASN A 582 0.80 -9.72 -7.52
N GLU A 583 1.44 -10.04 -8.64
CA GLU A 583 1.84 -11.41 -8.99
C GLU A 583 2.83 -11.97 -7.97
N TRP A 584 3.81 -11.15 -7.56
CA TRP A 584 4.77 -11.51 -6.54
C TRP A 584 4.09 -11.73 -5.19
N TRP A 585 3.27 -10.79 -4.72
CA TRP A 585 2.63 -10.91 -3.41
C TRP A 585 1.71 -12.13 -3.33
N LYS A 586 0.88 -12.39 -4.35
CA LYS A 586 -0.02 -13.55 -4.37
C LYS A 586 0.72 -14.89 -4.33
N LYS A 587 1.91 -14.96 -4.93
CA LYS A 587 2.75 -16.15 -4.93
C LYS A 587 3.52 -16.34 -3.62
N HIS A 588 3.92 -15.25 -2.96
CA HIS A 588 4.88 -15.26 -1.87
C HIS A 588 4.33 -14.86 -0.49
N ALA A 589 3.06 -14.43 -0.36
CA ALA A 589 2.48 -14.00 0.92
C ALA A 589 2.52 -15.03 2.08
N ILE A 590 2.70 -16.33 1.76
CA ILE A 590 2.80 -17.42 2.75
C ILE A 590 4.24 -17.86 3.03
N ARG A 591 5.24 -17.22 2.40
CA ARG A 591 6.64 -17.62 2.45
C ARG A 591 7.51 -16.44 2.85
N ASP A 592 8.61 -16.75 3.52
CA ASP A 592 9.72 -15.82 3.74
C ASP A 592 10.57 -15.77 2.46
N GLU A 593 10.00 -15.27 1.35
CA GLU A 593 10.76 -14.94 0.15
C GLU A 593 10.81 -13.41 0.04
N GLU A 594 11.98 -12.85 -0.25
CA GLU A 594 12.17 -11.40 -0.33
C GLU A 594 11.76 -10.84 -1.71
N PRO A 595 11.18 -9.63 -1.75
CA PRO A 595 10.85 -8.98 -3.02
C PRO A 595 12.11 -8.62 -3.81
N ASN A 596 12.08 -8.87 -5.12
CA ASN A 596 13.13 -8.48 -6.05
C ASN A 596 13.33 -6.94 -6.05
N VAL A 597 14.54 -6.49 -5.71
CA VAL A 597 14.88 -5.06 -5.59
C VAL A 597 14.79 -4.31 -6.92
N ALA A 598 15.24 -4.91 -8.03
CA ALA A 598 15.18 -4.26 -9.35
C ALA A 598 13.76 -4.01 -9.81
N ALA A 599 12.84 -4.94 -9.58
CA ALA A 599 11.44 -4.76 -9.93
C ALA A 599 10.82 -3.59 -9.13
N MET A 600 11.08 -3.51 -7.82
CA MET A 600 10.65 -2.34 -7.02
C MET A 600 11.26 -1.03 -7.51
N TYR A 601 12.55 -1.02 -7.86
CA TYR A 601 13.23 0.17 -8.37
C TYR A 601 12.65 0.64 -9.71
N LEU A 602 12.50 -0.28 -10.68
CA LEU A 602 12.01 0.03 -12.02
C LEU A 602 10.54 0.46 -12.00
N THR A 603 9.69 -0.26 -11.27
CA THR A 603 8.27 0.10 -11.11
C THR A 603 8.09 1.40 -10.33
N GLY A 604 8.88 1.63 -9.27
CA GLY A 604 8.89 2.89 -8.54
C GLY A 604 9.30 4.08 -9.42
N LYS A 605 10.31 3.90 -10.28
CA LYS A 605 10.72 4.90 -11.27
C LYS A 605 9.62 5.21 -12.27
N GLU A 606 8.92 4.19 -12.77
CA GLU A 606 7.76 4.36 -13.67
C GLU A 606 6.64 5.15 -12.99
N VAL A 607 6.28 4.82 -11.75
CA VAL A 607 5.25 5.55 -11.00
C VAL A 607 5.64 7.01 -10.79
N TYR A 608 6.86 7.30 -10.34
CA TYR A 608 7.30 8.68 -10.15
C TYR A 608 7.43 9.46 -11.46
N ASN A 609 7.83 8.82 -12.56
CA ASN A 609 7.79 9.46 -13.88
C ASN A 609 6.36 9.85 -14.25
N PHE A 610 5.38 8.97 -14.05
CA PHE A 610 3.97 9.29 -14.25
C PHE A 610 3.52 10.47 -13.37
N LEU A 611 3.84 10.46 -12.07
CA LEU A 611 3.46 11.55 -11.16
C LEU A 611 4.07 12.88 -11.60
N LYS A 612 5.35 12.87 -12.00
CA LYS A 612 6.08 14.05 -12.47
C LYS A 612 5.53 14.61 -13.77
N GLU A 613 5.37 13.77 -14.78
CA GLU A 613 4.91 14.17 -16.11
C GLU A 613 3.50 14.76 -16.08
N ASN A 614 2.68 14.33 -15.12
CA ASN A 614 1.33 14.82 -14.91
C ASN A 614 1.22 15.93 -13.86
N GLY A 615 2.36 16.44 -13.37
CA GLY A 615 2.40 17.56 -12.42
C GLY A 615 1.76 17.24 -11.08
N LEU A 616 1.77 15.99 -10.64
CA LEU A 616 1.23 15.51 -9.37
C LEU A 616 2.26 15.58 -8.24
N GLU A 617 3.55 15.49 -8.54
CA GLU A 617 4.63 15.73 -7.57
C GLU A 617 4.86 17.23 -7.28
N LYS A 618 5.56 17.54 -6.19
CA LYS A 618 6.08 18.89 -5.91
C LYS A 618 7.60 18.84 -5.66
N PRO A 619 8.42 19.43 -6.56
CA PRO A 619 9.87 19.40 -6.38
C PRO A 619 10.34 19.97 -5.04
N GLY A 620 11.02 19.16 -4.24
CA GLY A 620 11.57 19.56 -2.94
C GLY A 620 10.63 19.35 -1.74
N GLU A 621 9.41 18.85 -1.97
CA GLU A 621 8.49 18.40 -0.94
C GLU A 621 8.40 16.87 -0.97
N ILE A 622 8.11 16.25 0.17
CA ILE A 622 7.92 14.80 0.29
C ILE A 622 6.42 14.56 0.32
N GLU A 623 5.90 13.77 -0.63
CA GLU A 623 4.48 13.43 -0.71
C GLU A 623 4.06 12.41 0.36
N SER A 624 2.82 12.49 0.83
CA SER A 624 2.16 11.35 1.48
C SER A 624 1.45 10.51 0.43
N LEU A 625 1.74 9.21 0.39
CA LEU A 625 1.11 8.27 -0.54
C LEU A 625 0.26 7.29 0.27
N ILE A 626 -1.04 7.20 -0.01
CA ILE A 626 -1.94 6.32 0.73
C ILE A 626 -2.53 5.29 -0.22
N THR A 627 -2.23 4.01 0.00
CA THR A 627 -2.86 2.90 -0.72
C THR A 627 -4.12 2.46 0.02
N VAL A 628 -5.29 2.58 -0.63
CA VAL A 628 -6.57 2.04 -0.13
C VAL A 628 -6.98 0.87 -1.01
N ALA A 629 -6.53 -0.33 -0.64
CA ALA A 629 -6.81 -1.58 -1.35
C ALA A 629 -6.43 -2.78 -0.47
N GLY A 630 -7.08 -3.92 -0.72
CA GLY A 630 -6.70 -5.19 -0.12
C GLY A 630 -5.29 -5.61 -0.52
N GLN A 631 -4.65 -6.41 0.34
CA GLN A 631 -3.27 -6.86 0.13
C GLN A 631 -3.09 -7.72 -1.14
N PHE A 632 -4.16 -8.36 -1.64
CA PHE A 632 -4.11 -9.16 -2.87
C PHE A 632 -4.62 -8.40 -4.10
N ASP A 633 -5.13 -7.18 -3.92
CA ASP A 633 -5.62 -6.32 -4.99
C ASP A 633 -4.55 -5.29 -5.37
N ILE A 634 -3.79 -4.78 -4.38
CA ILE A 634 -2.50 -4.12 -4.56
C ILE A 634 -1.50 -4.74 -3.56
N GLY A 635 -0.49 -5.45 -4.06
CA GLY A 635 0.52 -6.15 -3.25
C GLY A 635 1.32 -5.22 -2.34
N THR A 636 1.70 -5.68 -1.14
CA THR A 636 2.42 -4.85 -0.15
C THR A 636 3.81 -4.34 -0.58
N PRO A 637 4.54 -4.96 -1.53
CA PRO A 637 5.78 -4.37 -2.04
C PRO A 637 5.55 -3.02 -2.76
N TRP A 638 4.31 -2.72 -3.19
CA TRP A 638 3.93 -1.43 -3.76
C TRP A 638 4.23 -0.27 -2.82
N ASP A 639 3.90 -0.39 -1.53
CA ASP A 639 4.17 0.69 -0.57
C ASP A 639 5.65 0.74 -0.19
N ARG A 640 6.31 -0.44 -0.18
CA ARG A 640 7.73 -0.56 0.15
C ARG A 640 8.60 0.15 -0.89
N MET A 641 8.21 0.17 -2.16
CA MET A 641 8.98 0.84 -3.20
C MET A 641 9.07 2.37 -3.02
N PHE A 642 8.15 2.96 -2.25
CA PHE A 642 8.13 4.40 -1.99
C PHE A 642 8.92 4.83 -0.74
N VAL A 643 9.39 3.88 0.07
CA VAL A 643 10.12 4.19 1.30
C VAL A 643 11.42 4.92 0.95
N GLY A 644 11.58 6.12 1.50
CA GLY A 644 12.76 6.97 1.29
C GLY A 644 12.54 8.12 0.29
N VAL A 645 11.49 8.05 -0.52
CA VAL A 645 11.08 9.13 -1.45
C VAL A 645 9.72 9.75 -1.10
N ALA A 646 8.85 9.02 -0.40
CA ALA A 646 7.57 9.49 0.12
C ALA A 646 7.32 8.98 1.56
N TYR A 647 6.21 9.41 2.16
CA TYR A 647 5.60 8.80 3.34
C TYR A 647 4.47 7.84 2.92
N PRO A 648 4.78 6.55 2.65
CA PRO A 648 3.74 5.60 2.27
C PRO A 648 2.92 5.13 3.48
N GLY A 649 1.61 5.12 3.33
CA GLY A 649 0.63 4.56 4.24
C GLY A 649 -0.33 3.63 3.50
N ARG A 650 -0.99 2.73 4.24
CA ARG A 650 -1.93 1.78 3.66
C ARG A 650 -3.12 1.54 4.56
N ILE A 651 -4.30 1.44 3.95
CA ILE A 651 -5.53 0.98 4.59
C ILE A 651 -6.01 -0.29 3.86
N ILE A 652 -6.08 -1.39 4.62
CA ILE A 652 -6.46 -2.73 4.13
C ILE A 652 -7.60 -3.33 4.93
N GLY A 653 -8.15 -4.42 4.40
CA GLY A 653 -9.22 -5.22 4.99
C GLY A 653 -10.28 -5.48 3.93
N THR A 654 -11.50 -5.76 4.34
CA THR A 654 -12.66 -5.69 3.43
C THR A 654 -12.95 -4.21 3.08
N PRO A 655 -13.74 -3.92 2.03
CA PRO A 655 -14.21 -2.55 1.79
C PRO A 655 -14.92 -1.93 3.01
N VAL A 656 -15.66 -2.74 3.78
CA VAL A 656 -16.27 -2.33 5.04
C VAL A 656 -15.20 -1.94 6.07
N ASP A 657 -14.14 -2.74 6.20
CA ASP A 657 -13.01 -2.43 7.08
C ASP A 657 -12.36 -1.10 6.70
N THR A 658 -12.08 -0.91 5.41
CA THR A 658 -11.44 0.32 4.95
C THR A 658 -12.28 1.56 5.27
N SER A 659 -13.62 1.48 5.19
CA SER A 659 -14.50 2.61 5.51
C SER A 659 -14.37 3.07 6.96
N TYR A 660 -14.34 2.16 7.94
CA TYR A 660 -14.19 2.55 9.35
C TYR A 660 -12.74 2.83 9.74
N TRP A 661 -11.75 2.21 9.07
CA TRP A 661 -10.33 2.55 9.28
C TRP A 661 -10.02 3.96 8.81
N ILE A 662 -10.56 4.38 7.66
CA ILE A 662 -10.45 5.77 7.18
C ILE A 662 -11.10 6.72 8.19
N CYS A 663 -12.33 6.43 8.62
CA CYS A 663 -13.00 7.25 9.63
C CYS A 663 -12.19 7.32 10.94
N ARG A 664 -11.63 6.21 11.40
CA ARG A 664 -10.78 6.19 12.60
C ARG A 664 -9.53 7.05 12.42
N SER A 665 -8.87 7.01 11.26
CA SER A 665 -7.69 7.83 10.96
C SER A 665 -8.03 9.32 10.90
N VAL A 666 -9.08 9.68 10.14
CA VAL A 666 -9.54 11.07 9.98
C VAL A 666 -10.00 11.68 11.30
N PHE A 667 -10.81 10.94 12.07
CA PHE A 667 -11.38 11.42 13.33
C PHE A 667 -10.53 11.08 14.55
N TYR A 668 -9.31 10.54 14.38
CA TYR A 668 -8.44 10.17 15.50
C TYR A 668 -8.29 11.29 16.54
N PRO A 669 -8.06 12.57 16.17
CA PRO A 669 -7.97 13.66 17.14
C PRO A 669 -9.25 13.86 17.99
N ALA A 670 -10.41 13.52 17.44
CA ALA A 670 -11.69 13.57 18.15
C ALA A 670 -11.91 12.34 19.03
N VAL A 671 -11.60 11.14 18.52
CA VAL A 671 -11.96 9.88 19.18
C VAL A 671 -10.88 9.32 20.10
N ILE A 672 -9.63 9.81 20.06
CA ILE A 672 -8.53 9.28 20.89
C ILE A 672 -8.88 9.28 22.39
N PHE A 673 -9.57 10.33 22.88
CA PHE A 673 -9.99 10.43 24.28
C PHE A 673 -11.21 9.59 24.64
N ALA A 674 -11.86 8.98 23.65
CA ALA A 674 -12.85 7.94 23.89
C ALA A 674 -12.17 6.62 24.33
N ASN A 675 -10.91 6.39 23.98
CA ASN A 675 -10.19 5.19 24.36
C ASN A 675 -10.04 5.12 25.90
N PRO A 676 -10.56 4.07 26.57
CA PRO A 676 -10.37 3.88 28.00
C PRO A 676 -8.90 3.87 28.40
N ALA A 677 -7.99 3.39 27.54
CA ALA A 677 -6.56 3.33 27.81
C ALA A 677 -5.95 4.71 28.09
N VAL A 678 -6.44 5.80 27.48
CA VAL A 678 -5.92 7.16 27.74
C VAL A 678 -6.56 7.83 28.96
N SER A 679 -7.35 7.09 29.74
CA SER A 679 -7.96 7.58 30.98
C SER A 679 -6.90 7.79 32.06
N LYS A 680 -6.95 8.95 32.71
CA LYS A 680 -6.21 9.23 33.97
C LYS A 680 -6.49 8.21 35.08
N ASN A 681 -7.67 7.58 35.05
CA ASN A 681 -8.04 6.57 36.04
C ASN A 681 -7.53 5.17 35.66
N GLY A 682 -6.83 5.04 34.53
CA GLY A 682 -6.36 3.78 33.99
C GLY A 682 -7.47 2.80 33.59
N VAL A 683 -7.06 1.60 33.22
CA VAL A 683 -7.92 0.46 32.85
C VAL A 683 -7.40 -0.81 33.51
N LYS A 684 -8.29 -1.78 33.70
CA LYS A 684 -7.90 -3.12 34.10
C LYS A 684 -7.72 -4.01 32.88
N LEU A 685 -6.56 -4.63 32.74
CA LEU A 685 -6.22 -5.54 31.65
C LEU A 685 -5.60 -6.81 32.23
N ILE A 686 -5.77 -7.94 31.56
CA ILE A 686 -5.06 -9.17 31.91
C ILE A 686 -3.65 -9.05 31.33
N ASN A 687 -2.64 -9.01 32.21
CA ASN A 687 -1.24 -8.99 31.79
C ASN A 687 -0.67 -10.41 31.74
N GLY A 688 0.22 -10.65 30.78
CA GLY A 688 0.89 -11.95 30.63
C GLY A 688 1.74 -12.32 31.85
N SER A 689 2.11 -13.60 31.94
CA SER A 689 2.99 -14.08 33.01
C SER A 689 4.43 -13.56 32.84
N LYS A 690 5.10 -13.21 33.95
CA LYS A 690 6.54 -12.95 33.97
C LYS A 690 7.27 -14.24 34.33
N SER A 691 8.27 -14.61 33.54
CA SER A 691 9.12 -15.77 33.83
C SER A 691 10.61 -15.41 33.81
N ILE A 692 11.41 -16.21 34.50
CA ILE A 692 12.87 -16.18 34.42
C ILE A 692 13.36 -17.54 33.94
N ARG A 693 14.43 -17.53 33.13
CA ARG A 693 15.08 -18.76 32.69
C ARG A 693 15.95 -19.30 33.81
N MET A 694 15.69 -20.53 34.24
CA MET A 694 16.50 -21.24 35.23
C MET A 694 17.79 -21.77 34.59
N PRO A 695 18.82 -22.11 35.40
CA PRO A 695 20.04 -22.77 34.89
C PRO A 695 19.78 -24.07 34.12
N THR A 696 18.64 -24.72 34.36
CA THR A 696 18.18 -25.92 33.65
C THR A 696 17.60 -25.64 32.26
N GLY A 697 17.46 -24.38 31.87
CA GLY A 697 16.77 -23.94 30.66
C GLY A 697 15.24 -23.84 30.80
N ALA A 698 14.66 -24.37 31.89
CA ALA A 698 13.23 -24.27 32.16
C ALA A 698 12.81 -22.82 32.49
N LEU A 699 11.59 -22.45 32.13
CA LEU A 699 10.99 -21.18 32.53
C LEU A 699 10.34 -21.33 33.90
N ASN A 700 10.78 -20.53 34.88
CA ASN A 700 10.09 -20.39 36.15
C ASN A 700 9.17 -19.17 36.08
N ILE A 701 7.85 -19.38 36.16
CA ILE A 701 6.87 -18.30 36.21
C ILE A 701 6.96 -17.64 37.59
N ILE A 702 7.50 -16.42 37.64
CA ILE A 702 7.64 -15.63 38.86
C ILE A 702 6.44 -14.71 39.10
N LYS A 703 5.60 -14.53 38.09
CA LYS A 703 4.34 -13.80 38.16
C LYS A 703 3.34 -14.46 37.21
N PRO A 704 2.26 -15.09 37.70
CA PRO A 704 1.25 -15.67 36.83
C PRO A 704 0.49 -14.58 36.07
N SER A 705 -0.19 -14.96 34.99
CA SER A 705 -1.14 -14.08 34.30
C SER A 705 -2.28 -13.71 35.26
N GLN A 706 -2.59 -12.43 35.36
CA GLN A 706 -3.63 -11.91 36.26
C GLN A 706 -4.12 -10.55 35.76
N GLU A 707 -5.28 -10.14 36.28
CA GLU A 707 -5.81 -8.80 36.05
C GLU A 707 -4.97 -7.75 36.79
N GLU A 708 -4.54 -6.72 36.06
CA GLU A 708 -3.74 -5.61 36.56
C GLU A 708 -4.31 -4.29 36.11
N HIS A 709 -4.10 -3.26 36.93
CA HIS A 709 -4.49 -1.91 36.61
C HIS A 709 -3.31 -1.19 35.93
N PHE A 710 -3.60 -0.53 34.81
CA PHE A 710 -2.63 0.22 34.03
C PHE A 710 -3.16 1.62 33.75
N GLU A 711 -2.32 2.63 33.97
CA GLU A 711 -2.56 3.99 33.50
C GLU A 711 -1.84 4.17 32.15
N TYR A 712 -2.55 4.65 31.14
CA TYR A 712 -2.01 4.83 29.79
C TYR A 712 -1.34 3.57 29.21
N PRO A 713 -1.97 2.37 29.31
CA PRO A 713 -1.35 1.18 28.75
C PRO A 713 -1.24 1.30 27.24
N VAL A 714 -0.04 1.06 26.73
CA VAL A 714 0.21 0.84 25.32
C VAL A 714 0.29 -0.67 25.11
N LEU A 715 -0.68 -1.24 24.38
CA LEU A 715 -0.58 -2.62 23.91
C LEU A 715 0.36 -2.63 22.72
N ASN A 716 1.53 -3.24 22.87
CA ASN A 716 2.52 -3.35 21.82
C ASN A 716 3.06 -4.79 21.77
N SER A 717 2.95 -5.43 20.61
CA SER A 717 3.38 -6.81 20.40
C SER A 717 4.61 -6.81 19.49
N TRP A 718 5.78 -7.12 20.04
CA TRP A 718 7.01 -7.24 19.26
C TRP A 718 7.57 -8.67 19.28
N ILE A 719 7.99 -9.14 18.11
CA ILE A 719 9.10 -10.10 17.99
C ILE A 719 10.29 -9.26 17.49
N THR A 720 11.03 -8.64 18.41
CA THR A 720 12.17 -7.79 18.05
C THR A 720 13.40 -8.14 18.87
N TYR A 721 14.53 -8.18 18.17
CA TYR A 721 15.85 -8.37 18.77
C TYR A 721 16.55 -7.02 19.03
N CYS A 722 15.95 -5.91 18.58
CA CYS A 722 16.50 -4.55 18.67
C CYS A 722 16.29 -3.96 20.07
N HIS A 723 17.28 -4.15 20.94
CA HIS A 723 17.34 -3.52 22.25
C HIS A 723 18.71 -2.88 22.45
N ARG A 724 18.73 -1.55 22.56
CA ARG A 724 19.94 -0.73 22.70
C ARG A 724 20.95 -1.08 21.61
N PHE A 725 20.49 -1.03 20.35
CA PHE A 725 21.29 -1.52 19.23
C PHE A 725 22.62 -0.77 19.13
N ASN A 726 22.62 0.55 18.95
CA ASN A 726 23.85 1.32 18.73
C ASN A 726 24.75 1.42 19.95
N GLU A 727 24.18 1.38 21.15
CA GLU A 727 24.98 1.37 22.38
C GLU A 727 25.61 0.00 22.65
N ARG A 728 24.88 -1.08 22.39
CA ARG A 728 25.22 -2.42 22.88
C ARG A 728 25.31 -3.47 21.78
N ALA A 729 24.28 -3.65 20.96
CA ALA A 729 24.28 -4.68 19.93
C ALA A 729 25.29 -4.40 18.81
N SER A 730 25.57 -3.14 18.50
CA SER A 730 26.58 -2.71 17.54
C SER A 730 27.98 -3.22 17.90
N LYS A 731 28.29 -3.32 19.20
CA LYS A 731 29.54 -3.91 19.70
C LYS A 731 29.62 -5.41 19.45
N TYR A 732 28.47 -6.09 19.37
CA TYR A 732 28.37 -7.48 18.97
C TYR A 732 28.57 -7.61 17.44
N TRP A 733 27.87 -6.79 16.66
CA TRP A 733 27.81 -6.90 15.20
C TRP A 733 28.93 -6.16 14.46
N GLY A 734 29.72 -5.34 15.15
CA GLY A 734 30.83 -4.60 14.58
C GLY A 734 30.44 -3.32 13.80
N PHE A 735 29.16 -2.95 13.75
CA PHE A 735 28.67 -1.75 13.06
C PHE A 735 27.55 -1.03 13.83
N ASN A 736 27.41 0.27 13.60
CA ASN A 736 26.28 1.05 14.08
C ASN A 736 25.20 1.15 12.99
N TYR A 737 23.95 1.20 13.39
CA TYR A 737 22.83 1.59 12.54
C TYR A 737 22.76 3.12 12.41
N THR A 738 22.65 3.60 11.18
CA THR A 738 22.36 4.99 10.84
C THR A 738 21.08 4.96 9.99
N CYS A 739 20.09 5.78 10.34
CA CYS A 739 18.85 5.83 9.58
C CYS A 739 19.05 6.52 8.22
N ALA A 740 18.04 6.43 7.36
CA ALA A 740 18.07 7.03 6.02
C ALA A 740 18.32 8.55 6.02
N SER A 741 17.91 9.26 7.09
CA SER A 741 18.19 10.70 7.28
C SER A 741 19.61 11.00 7.81
N GLY A 742 20.47 10.00 7.90
CA GLY A 742 21.87 10.15 8.31
C GLY A 742 22.08 10.24 9.82
N ILE A 743 21.04 10.05 10.63
CA ILE A 743 21.15 10.09 12.09
C ILE A 743 21.64 8.72 12.57
N THR A 744 22.68 8.69 13.39
CA THR A 744 23.06 7.52 14.19
C THR A 744 22.39 7.62 15.58
N PRO A 745 21.28 6.92 15.85
CA PRO A 745 20.59 6.97 17.14
C PRO A 745 21.50 6.57 18.29
N TYR A 746 21.15 6.95 19.51
CA TYR A 746 22.00 6.94 20.71
C TYR A 746 23.14 7.95 20.67
N TYR A 747 23.86 8.13 19.56
CA TYR A 747 25.08 8.96 19.51
C TYR A 747 24.79 10.42 19.21
N GLU A 748 23.89 10.71 18.27
CA GLU A 748 23.63 12.07 17.79
C GLU A 748 22.63 12.87 18.62
N PRO A 749 22.86 14.19 18.81
CA PRO A 749 21.94 15.05 19.53
C PRO A 749 20.62 15.24 18.76
N SER A 750 19.52 15.37 19.50
CA SER A 750 18.20 15.67 18.95
C SER A 750 17.80 17.11 19.26
N THR A 751 17.14 17.76 18.30
CA THR A 751 16.52 19.07 18.48
C THR A 751 15.07 18.99 18.99
N HIS A 752 14.50 17.79 19.15
CA HIS A 752 13.14 17.63 19.64
C HIS A 752 13.10 17.69 21.17
N PRO A 753 12.30 18.59 21.77
CA PRO A 753 12.23 18.73 23.23
C PRO A 753 11.80 17.46 23.97
N ILE A 754 11.00 16.61 23.32
CA ILE A 754 10.56 15.32 23.87
C ILE A 754 11.76 14.40 24.16
N ASP A 755 12.87 14.52 23.43
CA ASP A 755 14.03 13.64 23.57
C ASP A 755 14.96 14.03 24.72
N ASN A 756 14.66 15.12 25.43
CA ASN A 756 15.48 15.59 26.52
C ASN A 756 15.52 14.55 27.65
N ASN A 757 16.72 14.03 27.93
CA ASN A 757 17.00 13.00 28.92
C ASN A 757 16.31 11.65 28.68
N VAL A 758 15.86 11.36 27.45
CA VAL A 758 15.27 10.05 27.12
C VAL A 758 16.25 8.88 27.38
N LEU A 759 17.55 9.13 27.27
CA LEU A 759 18.63 8.17 27.53
C LEU A 759 19.26 8.28 28.93
N ALA A 760 18.73 9.10 29.84
CA ALA A 760 19.35 9.35 31.14
C ALA A 760 19.47 8.08 32.00
N LYS A 761 18.52 7.14 31.87
CA LYS A 761 18.58 5.81 32.53
C LYS A 761 19.76 4.95 32.08
N TYR A 762 20.37 5.29 30.95
CA TYR A 762 21.58 4.67 30.40
C TYR A 762 22.84 5.51 30.64
N GLY A 763 22.75 6.57 31.44
CA GLY A 763 23.86 7.44 31.78
C GLY A 763 24.20 8.49 30.72
N LYS A 764 23.33 8.70 29.72
CA LYS A 764 23.49 9.75 28.70
C LYS A 764 22.45 10.86 28.91
N TYR A 765 22.91 12.03 29.33
CA TYR A 765 22.08 13.18 29.68
C TYR A 765 22.05 14.22 28.56
N GLY A 766 20.93 14.94 28.42
CA GLY A 766 20.67 15.90 27.34
C GLY A 766 19.70 15.36 26.29
N SER A 767 19.48 16.15 25.24
CA SER A 767 18.57 15.80 24.14
C SER A 767 19.31 15.01 23.06
N TYR A 768 19.02 13.72 22.95
CA TYR A 768 19.64 12.78 22.00
C TYR A 768 18.58 11.92 21.37
N TRP A 769 18.77 11.58 20.10
CA TRP A 769 17.93 10.58 19.44
C TRP A 769 18.03 9.26 20.21
N PRO A 770 16.92 8.67 20.65
CA PRO A 770 16.95 7.46 21.45
C PRO A 770 17.49 6.28 20.63
N ASP A 771 18.21 5.37 21.28
CA ASP A 771 18.71 4.15 20.64
C ASP A 771 17.56 3.29 20.11
N LEU A 772 17.84 2.40 19.15
CA LEU A 772 16.92 1.36 18.69
C LEU A 772 16.62 0.39 19.82
N THR A 773 15.56 0.71 20.56
CA THR A 773 15.07 -0.05 21.70
C THR A 773 13.55 -0.05 21.65
N GLU A 774 12.99 -0.80 20.72
CA GLU A 774 11.56 -0.73 20.38
C GLU A 774 10.65 -0.94 21.59
N SER A 775 11.01 -1.90 22.45
CA SER A 775 10.29 -2.21 23.70
C SER A 775 10.18 -1.06 24.70
N GLU A 776 11.01 -0.02 24.57
CA GLU A 776 11.03 1.10 25.51
C GLU A 776 10.77 2.45 24.86
N ILE A 777 11.22 2.62 23.62
CA ILE A 777 11.22 3.90 22.91
C ILE A 777 9.94 4.08 22.11
N VAL A 778 9.40 3.01 21.51
CA VAL A 778 8.12 3.14 20.80
C VAL A 778 6.99 3.52 21.77
N PRO A 779 6.82 2.87 22.93
CA PRO A 779 5.84 3.31 23.92
C PRO A 779 6.11 4.69 24.53
N PHE A 780 7.32 5.24 24.38
CA PHE A 780 7.66 6.57 24.85
C PHE A 780 7.18 7.66 23.88
N TYR A 781 7.20 7.38 22.57
CA TYR A 781 6.74 8.30 21.53
C TYR A 781 5.25 8.20 21.19
N LEU A 782 4.63 7.05 21.48
CA LEU A 782 3.18 6.85 21.44
C LEU A 782 2.53 7.45 22.68
#